data_AF-A0A1A7W7N7-F1
#
_entry.id   AF-A0A1A7W7N7-F1
#
_cell.length_a   1.000
_cell.length_b   1.000
_cell.length_c   1.000
_cell.angle_alpha   90.00
_cell.angle_beta   90.00
_cell.angle_gamma   90.00
#
_symmetry.space_group_name_H-M   'P 1'
#
loop_
_entity.id
_entity.type
_entity.pdbx_description
1 polymer ?
#
loop_
_entity_poly.entity_id
_entity_poly.type
_entity_poly.pdbx_seq_one_letter_code
_entity_poly.pdbx_strand_id
1 'polypeptide(L)'
;MGRTRRRMLDLALEQKRLSDMHSTWRLWQMRLQQQQELCSLEDQALEQKVQRLQRKTLLQWKENHRAACCQKEKEVTAQRAYGLLLVRRCWSKWRNVLDRRLTEETLLQAVNQLAVRSTKRRALQRWKAYVEWCREEAERSQLACQHFQRHLLRAGLRGFSLNITWSKTHRLNNNMAVQHRQQTMMRKYWEQWKEHLEEAEDENYQPLTETAQTNYRISLLSSCFHVWREKLAKQRCMQEMESRADVWFSERVLSEHFKSWVALTQQEQRRHIAEAFDRQRRTTWVIYTWWRQLEKHKEEMLSERMAVLHSKRHHLRNAWVRWRQLARQQMEEVEKQEAGHRLYVHRLLRDTVEQWKSNSCEIRDRRNREQQAYRQGDLCCVRWAVERWKKFVQTQRKKRCRMKEIQSYHEVSLFKRSFDAWKKHRILVTQVDEQADELYSLITRRFLRNVLNTWREKAAVLGEARVAEHRAQNHLQLKVFLTWREATAGAVLTRHQQREALSQTQQTTNQARLLQSFRHWRKQTREARRQRRNMEGAAQHHHSKLVCKTLTAWNKFHQQQRRKKVLKRQGLLLLKLKMYQKYFEMWKIKLQHRRREANQVERALWHWSLTLQAKVLYQWRLWVSEQRSKREQAARAAQVYRDQLLREGVSCILTYAAHMNDLTTSLTQFSQEQRSQRLQRVVKRCAMRWKQRALCKPPKEQQVHPPKKSVTFCLTEPAFGRVLPSDSEEQADGALRQADSTLETQNQDILLPPSAFMTSGTHKTLDQSSSSFPEEDLLIRSYHPTPPVKLHPSACPDPYLRTVRGTSENPRVEGESALTRELLSIQQDMRSFQQSRKQLRAWRKLRDVLRSWLQTSAEDEQPEKHAIGKELKELEERIDRLSTELDRRKPAMLLHAEKIQHLQSLLHTSGVHSLC
;
A
#
# COMPACT_ATOMS: atom_id res chain seq x y z
N MET A 1 -219.37 41.54 -33.49
CA MET A 1 -218.58 42.77 -33.30
C MET A 1 -218.29 43.01 -31.81
N GLY A 2 -217.36 42.30 -31.19
CA GLY A 2 -217.05 42.57 -29.77
C GLY A 2 -216.52 41.41 -28.94
N ARG A 3 -215.68 40.54 -29.52
CA ARG A 3 -214.89 39.55 -28.78
C ARG A 3 -213.71 40.26 -28.10
N THR A 4 -213.88 40.90 -26.94
CA THR A 4 -212.70 41.30 -26.12
C THR A 4 -212.94 41.55 -24.62
N ARG A 5 -214.16 41.75 -24.10
CA ARG A 5 -214.29 42.32 -22.73
C ARG A 5 -214.58 41.35 -21.57
N ARG A 6 -215.05 40.11 -21.80
CA ARG A 6 -215.35 39.17 -20.69
C ARG A 6 -214.21 38.22 -20.30
N ARG A 7 -213.06 38.24 -21.00
CA ARG A 7 -211.86 37.48 -20.61
C ARG A 7 -211.11 38.07 -19.40
N MET A 8 -211.40 39.30 -18.97
CA MET A 8 -210.58 40.00 -17.95
C MET A 8 -211.06 39.87 -16.50
N LEU A 9 -212.32 39.54 -16.23
CA LEU A 9 -212.83 39.56 -14.84
C LEU A 9 -212.65 38.22 -14.11
N ASP A 10 -212.72 37.09 -14.80
CA ASP A 10 -212.53 35.80 -14.12
C ASP A 10 -211.03 35.48 -13.88
N LEU A 11 -210.11 36.13 -14.62
CA LEU A 11 -208.66 36.10 -14.37
C LEU A 11 -208.24 36.67 -13.00
N ALA A 12 -209.09 37.48 -12.35
CA ALA A 12 -208.75 38.11 -11.07
C ALA A 12 -209.03 37.22 -9.84
N LEU A 13 -209.95 36.25 -9.92
CA LEU A 13 -210.32 35.40 -8.78
C LEU A 13 -209.41 34.19 -8.60
N GLU A 14 -208.84 33.64 -9.67
CA GLU A 14 -207.87 32.53 -9.58
C GLU A 14 -206.50 32.99 -9.06
N GLN A 15 -206.13 34.25 -9.28
CA GLN A 15 -204.86 34.80 -8.75
C GLN A 15 -204.82 34.88 -7.22
N LYS A 16 -205.96 35.03 -6.53
CA LYS A 16 -205.96 35.18 -5.06
C LYS A 16 -205.84 33.84 -4.32
N ARG A 17 -206.30 32.71 -4.89
CA ARG A 17 -206.16 31.37 -4.27
C ARG A 17 -204.73 30.80 -4.36
N LEU A 18 -203.96 31.19 -5.36
CA LEU A 18 -202.57 30.72 -5.55
C LEU A 18 -201.57 31.36 -4.58
N SER A 19 -201.90 32.54 -4.01
CA SER A 19 -201.02 33.25 -3.07
C SER A 19 -200.93 32.54 -1.71
N ASP A 20 -202.06 32.08 -1.16
CA ASP A 20 -202.10 31.56 0.21
C ASP A 20 -201.42 30.18 0.32
N MET A 21 -201.52 29.33 -0.70
CA MET A 21 -200.89 28.00 -0.70
C MET A 21 -199.36 28.05 -0.87
N HIS A 22 -198.84 29.10 -1.53
CA HIS A 22 -197.41 29.34 -1.68
C HIS A 22 -196.71 29.68 -0.35
N SER A 23 -197.46 30.18 0.65
CA SER A 23 -196.91 30.57 1.96
C SER A 23 -196.63 29.36 2.86
N THR A 24 -197.50 28.36 2.88
CA THR A 24 -197.35 27.14 3.69
C THR A 24 -196.29 26.19 3.12
N TRP A 25 -196.07 26.20 1.81
CA TRP A 25 -195.03 25.37 1.16
C TRP A 25 -193.59 25.84 1.49
N ARG A 26 -193.34 27.15 1.60
CA ARG A 26 -192.01 27.69 1.93
C ARG A 26 -191.55 27.35 3.35
N LEU A 27 -192.47 27.35 4.32
CA LEU A 27 -192.15 27.05 5.72
C LEU A 27 -191.75 25.58 5.92
N TRP A 28 -192.38 24.65 5.20
CA TRP A 28 -192.01 23.24 5.24
C TRP A 28 -190.64 22.98 4.56
N GLN A 29 -190.37 23.64 3.43
CA GLN A 29 -189.11 23.49 2.68
C GLN A 29 -187.86 23.93 3.48
N MET A 30 -187.98 24.99 4.28
CA MET A 30 -186.88 25.49 5.13
C MET A 30 -186.45 24.50 6.22
N ARG A 31 -187.38 23.78 6.86
CA ARG A 31 -187.05 22.82 7.92
C ARG A 31 -186.33 21.57 7.40
N LEU A 32 -186.64 21.13 6.18
CA LEU A 32 -185.99 19.97 5.57
C LEU A 32 -184.55 20.28 5.15
N GLN A 33 -184.29 21.50 4.65
CA GLN A 33 -182.93 21.94 4.29
C GLN A 33 -182.00 22.01 5.51
N GLN A 34 -182.48 22.48 6.67
CA GLN A 34 -181.63 22.56 7.87
C GLN A 34 -181.18 21.20 8.42
N GLN A 35 -181.99 20.14 8.32
CA GLN A 35 -181.55 18.81 8.77
C GLN A 35 -180.56 18.13 7.82
N GLN A 36 -180.68 18.38 6.51
CA GLN A 36 -179.76 17.81 5.53
C GLN A 36 -178.34 18.41 5.64
N GLU A 37 -178.23 19.68 6.01
CA GLU A 37 -176.92 20.34 6.18
C GLU A 37 -176.13 19.78 7.37
N LEU A 38 -176.79 19.46 8.50
CA LEU A 38 -176.11 18.94 9.69
C LEU A 38 -175.47 17.57 9.47
N CYS A 39 -176.17 16.63 8.81
CA CYS A 39 -175.60 15.30 8.50
C CYS A 39 -174.41 15.38 7.54
N SER A 40 -174.43 16.31 6.58
CA SER A 40 -173.32 16.46 5.61
C SER A 40 -172.00 16.94 6.24
N LEU A 41 -172.07 17.67 7.36
CA LEU A 41 -170.88 18.19 8.05
C LEU A 41 -170.18 17.13 8.90
N GLU A 42 -170.92 16.19 9.48
CA GLU A 42 -170.34 15.09 10.28
C GLU A 42 -169.55 14.11 9.41
N ASP A 43 -170.09 13.75 8.23
CA ASP A 43 -169.41 12.86 7.28
C ASP A 43 -168.08 13.45 6.77
N GLN A 44 -168.04 14.76 6.50
CA GLN A 44 -166.82 15.45 6.07
C GLN A 44 -165.71 15.45 7.14
N ALA A 45 -166.08 15.48 8.43
CA ALA A 45 -165.10 15.49 9.53
C ALA A 45 -164.36 14.14 9.66
N LEU A 46 -165.04 13.02 9.39
CA LEU A 46 -164.44 11.68 9.45
C LEU A 46 -163.48 11.42 8.28
N GLU A 47 -163.84 11.82 7.06
CA GLU A 47 -162.96 11.67 5.88
C GLU A 47 -161.63 12.42 6.04
N GLN A 48 -161.68 13.65 6.60
CA GLN A 48 -160.46 14.42 6.85
C GLN A 48 -159.52 13.75 7.86
N LYS A 49 -160.06 13.00 8.82
CA LYS A 49 -159.27 12.31 9.85
C LYS A 49 -158.53 11.10 9.27
N VAL A 50 -159.16 10.36 8.36
CA VAL A 50 -158.54 9.22 7.65
C VAL A 50 -157.41 9.68 6.72
N GLN A 51 -157.62 10.75 5.95
CA GLN A 51 -156.61 11.29 5.05
C GLN A 51 -155.34 11.76 5.78
N ARG A 52 -155.46 12.30 6.99
CA ARG A 52 -154.28 12.70 7.80
C ARG A 52 -153.43 11.52 8.23
N LEU A 53 -154.04 10.38 8.59
CA LEU A 53 -153.30 9.19 9.00
C LEU A 53 -152.54 8.56 7.82
N GLN A 54 -153.18 8.45 6.66
CA GLN A 54 -152.54 7.94 5.44
C GLN A 54 -151.35 8.80 4.99
N ARG A 55 -151.43 10.13 5.12
CA ARG A 55 -150.30 11.02 4.80
C ARG A 55 -149.10 10.83 5.73
N LYS A 56 -149.33 10.57 7.02
CA LYS A 56 -148.25 10.36 8.01
C LYS A 56 -147.48 9.06 7.76
N THR A 57 -148.17 7.95 7.47
CA THR A 57 -147.51 6.66 7.23
C THR A 57 -146.68 6.66 5.96
N LEU A 58 -147.15 7.34 4.90
CA LEU A 58 -146.43 7.48 3.62
C LEU A 58 -145.12 8.29 3.74
N LEU A 59 -145.10 9.32 4.59
CA LEU A 59 -143.89 10.12 4.85
C LEU A 59 -142.82 9.32 5.59
N GLN A 60 -143.20 8.57 6.62
CA GLN A 60 -142.26 7.71 7.36
C GLN A 60 -141.64 6.62 6.48
N TRP A 61 -142.43 6.00 5.60
CA TRP A 61 -141.90 5.01 4.66
C TRP A 61 -140.88 5.63 3.68
N LYS A 62 -141.15 6.82 3.14
CA LYS A 62 -140.23 7.53 2.24
C LYS A 62 -138.91 7.91 2.91
N GLU A 63 -138.93 8.32 4.17
CA GLU A 63 -137.71 8.66 4.92
C GLU A 63 -136.85 7.42 5.16
N ASN A 64 -137.45 6.31 5.59
CA ASN A 64 -136.72 5.06 5.84
C ASN A 64 -136.13 4.47 4.55
N HIS A 65 -136.86 4.51 3.43
CA HIS A 65 -136.33 4.04 2.16
C HIS A 65 -135.16 4.89 1.65
N ARG A 66 -135.20 6.21 1.85
CA ARG A 66 -134.08 7.10 1.48
C ARG A 66 -132.83 6.81 2.31
N ALA A 67 -132.97 6.59 3.62
CA ALA A 67 -131.85 6.26 4.50
C ALA A 67 -131.14 4.96 4.09
N ALA A 68 -131.91 3.90 3.76
CA ALA A 68 -131.37 2.62 3.31
C ALA A 68 -130.60 2.72 1.97
N CYS A 69 -131.11 3.51 1.02
CA CYS A 69 -130.41 3.77 -0.24
C CYS A 69 -129.09 4.51 -0.04
N CYS A 70 -129.06 5.56 0.79
CA CYS A 70 -127.83 6.32 1.06
C CYS A 70 -126.75 5.46 1.74
N GLN A 71 -127.13 4.45 2.52
CA GLN A 71 -126.17 3.56 3.17
C GLN A 71 -125.49 2.61 2.17
N LYS A 72 -126.24 2.05 1.22
CA LYS A 72 -125.68 1.22 0.13
C LYS A 72 -124.73 2.01 -0.79
N GLU A 73 -125.04 3.27 -1.11
CA GLU A 73 -124.14 4.12 -1.90
C GLU A 73 -122.82 4.42 -1.19
N LYS A 74 -122.85 4.63 0.14
CA LYS A 74 -121.64 4.81 0.96
C LYS A 74 -120.75 3.56 0.98
N GLU A 75 -121.33 2.36 1.01
CA GLU A 75 -120.57 1.11 0.99
C GLU A 75 -119.87 0.88 -0.37
N VAL A 76 -120.57 1.12 -1.48
CA VAL A 76 -120.00 0.97 -2.84
C VAL A 76 -118.89 1.99 -3.09
N THR A 77 -119.05 3.24 -2.63
CA THR A 77 -118.01 4.27 -2.75
C THR A 77 -116.79 3.96 -1.89
N ALA A 78 -116.97 3.40 -0.68
CA ALA A 78 -115.87 2.95 0.17
C ALA A 78 -115.07 1.79 -0.47
N GLN A 79 -115.74 0.80 -1.07
CA GLN A 79 -115.07 -0.32 -1.75
C GLN A 79 -114.26 0.15 -2.97
N ARG A 80 -114.78 1.10 -3.76
CA ARG A 80 -114.05 1.71 -4.89
C ARG A 80 -112.83 2.50 -4.42
N ALA A 81 -112.97 3.28 -3.34
CA ALA A 81 -111.85 4.02 -2.74
C ALA A 81 -110.75 3.07 -2.22
N TYR A 82 -111.13 1.97 -1.59
CA TYR A 82 -110.19 0.95 -1.12
C TYR A 82 -109.45 0.27 -2.28
N GLY A 83 -110.14 -0.09 -3.37
CA GLY A 83 -109.51 -0.63 -4.57
C GLY A 83 -108.48 0.32 -5.20
N LEU A 84 -108.80 1.61 -5.31
CA LEU A 84 -107.88 2.63 -5.82
C LEU A 84 -106.65 2.83 -4.92
N LEU A 85 -106.82 2.80 -3.60
CA LEU A 85 -105.71 2.89 -2.65
C LEU A 85 -104.76 1.70 -2.77
N LEU A 86 -105.30 0.49 -2.99
CA LEU A 86 -104.51 -0.72 -3.14
C LEU A 86 -103.67 -0.68 -4.42
N VAL A 87 -104.27 -0.28 -5.55
CA VAL A 87 -103.55 -0.08 -6.83
C VAL A 87 -102.46 0.98 -6.68
N ARG A 88 -102.76 2.12 -6.03
CA ARG A 88 -101.78 3.18 -5.77
C ARG A 88 -100.61 2.67 -4.91
N ARG A 89 -100.89 1.84 -3.90
CA ARG A 89 -99.87 1.26 -3.02
C ARG A 89 -99.00 0.25 -3.77
N CYS A 90 -99.60 -0.65 -4.55
CA CYS A 90 -98.87 -1.60 -5.41
C CYS A 90 -98.01 -0.88 -6.45
N TRP A 91 -98.54 0.15 -7.09
CA TRP A 91 -97.80 0.96 -8.07
C TRP A 91 -96.63 1.73 -7.42
N SER A 92 -96.83 2.29 -6.24
CA SER A 92 -95.75 2.95 -5.49
C SER A 92 -94.63 1.98 -5.11
N LYS A 93 -94.98 0.75 -4.71
CA LYS A 93 -93.99 -0.29 -4.37
C LYS A 93 -93.22 -0.74 -5.61
N TRP A 94 -93.91 -0.96 -6.73
CA TRP A 94 -93.28 -1.30 -8.01
C TRP A 94 -92.34 -0.19 -8.50
N ARG A 95 -92.80 1.07 -8.49
CA ARG A 95 -91.99 2.23 -8.88
C ARG A 95 -90.74 2.38 -8.01
N ASN A 96 -90.86 2.22 -6.68
CA ASN A 96 -89.71 2.31 -5.77
C ASN A 96 -88.68 1.18 -6.00
N VAL A 97 -89.14 -0.03 -6.36
CA VAL A 97 -88.23 -1.13 -6.71
C VAL A 97 -87.53 -0.87 -8.04
N LEU A 98 -88.25 -0.32 -9.02
CA LEU A 98 -87.69 0.04 -10.31
C LEU A 98 -86.64 1.17 -10.18
N ASP A 99 -86.95 2.22 -9.42
CA ASP A 99 -86.03 3.33 -9.14
C ASP A 99 -84.78 2.82 -8.41
N ARG A 100 -84.94 1.92 -7.43
CA ARG A 100 -83.78 1.28 -6.75
C ARG A 100 -82.88 0.54 -7.73
N ARG A 101 -83.45 -0.31 -8.59
CA ARG A 101 -82.66 -1.03 -9.61
C ARG A 101 -81.94 -0.07 -10.56
N LEU A 102 -82.61 0.98 -11.01
CA LEU A 102 -82.00 1.99 -11.89
C LEU A 102 -80.85 2.74 -11.18
N THR A 103 -81.00 3.06 -9.90
CA THR A 103 -79.93 3.67 -9.09
C THR A 103 -78.75 2.73 -8.87
N GLU A 104 -78.99 1.44 -8.65
CA GLU A 104 -77.92 0.44 -8.50
C GLU A 104 -77.13 0.27 -9.81
N GLU A 105 -77.80 0.21 -10.96
CA GLU A 105 -77.12 0.12 -12.26
C GLU A 105 -76.29 1.37 -12.58
N THR A 106 -76.81 2.57 -12.30
CA THR A 106 -76.05 3.82 -12.48
C THR A 106 -74.85 3.92 -11.53
N LEU A 107 -74.99 3.46 -10.28
CA LEU A 107 -73.89 3.36 -9.33
C LEU A 107 -72.82 2.36 -9.82
N LEU A 108 -73.22 1.18 -10.29
CA LEU A 108 -72.30 0.18 -10.83
C LEU A 108 -71.54 0.69 -12.07
N GLN A 109 -72.21 1.40 -12.97
CA GLN A 109 -71.56 2.05 -14.11
C GLN A 109 -70.57 3.13 -13.67
N ALA A 110 -70.93 3.96 -12.69
CA ALA A 110 -70.03 4.97 -12.13
C ALA A 110 -68.79 4.35 -11.46
N VAL A 111 -68.97 3.27 -10.69
CA VAL A 111 -67.89 2.51 -10.06
C VAL A 111 -66.97 1.88 -11.11
N ASN A 112 -67.51 1.29 -12.19
CA ASN A 112 -66.71 0.74 -13.29
C ASN A 112 -65.89 1.83 -14.01
N GLN A 113 -66.48 3.00 -14.27
CA GLN A 113 -65.73 4.12 -14.85
C GLN A 113 -64.61 4.63 -13.93
N LEU A 114 -64.85 4.66 -12.61
CA LEU A 114 -63.83 5.00 -11.62
C LEU A 114 -62.73 3.93 -11.57
N ALA A 115 -63.07 2.64 -11.64
CA ALA A 115 -62.11 1.55 -11.71
C ALA A 115 -61.20 1.68 -12.94
N VAL A 116 -61.77 1.92 -14.13
CA VAL A 116 -61.02 2.16 -15.38
C VAL A 116 -60.14 3.42 -15.30
N ARG A 117 -60.62 4.50 -14.69
CA ARG A 117 -59.80 5.70 -14.44
C ARG A 117 -58.66 5.41 -13.47
N SER A 118 -58.90 4.60 -12.43
CA SER A 118 -57.89 4.21 -11.45
C SER A 118 -56.79 3.34 -12.06
N THR A 119 -57.14 2.42 -12.96
CA THR A 119 -56.17 1.56 -13.65
C THR A 119 -55.33 2.38 -14.62
N LYS A 120 -55.94 3.28 -15.41
CA LYS A 120 -55.22 4.23 -16.28
C LYS A 120 -54.27 5.13 -15.48
N ARG A 121 -54.69 5.65 -14.32
CA ARG A 121 -53.82 6.44 -13.42
C ARG A 121 -52.66 5.63 -12.88
N ARG A 122 -52.90 4.40 -12.41
CA ARG A 122 -51.85 3.48 -11.93
C ARG A 122 -50.86 3.11 -13.03
N ALA A 123 -51.35 2.84 -14.24
CA ALA A 123 -50.50 2.58 -15.41
C ALA A 123 -49.64 3.81 -15.75
N LEU A 124 -50.21 5.02 -15.76
CA LEU A 124 -49.47 6.25 -15.97
C LEU A 124 -48.42 6.51 -14.87
N GLN A 125 -48.75 6.24 -13.61
CA GLN A 125 -47.81 6.36 -12.49
C GLN A 125 -46.65 5.36 -12.61
N ARG A 126 -46.94 4.09 -12.96
CA ARG A 126 -45.91 3.08 -13.22
C ARG A 126 -45.04 3.46 -14.41
N TRP A 127 -45.62 3.97 -15.48
CA TRP A 127 -44.86 4.47 -16.63
C TRP A 127 -43.98 5.67 -16.26
N LYS A 128 -44.47 6.63 -15.47
CA LYS A 128 -43.65 7.74 -14.97
C LYS A 128 -42.50 7.26 -14.11
N ALA A 129 -42.75 6.34 -13.17
CA ALA A 129 -41.71 5.75 -12.34
C ALA A 129 -40.66 4.99 -13.18
N TYR A 130 -41.10 4.28 -14.22
CA TYR A 130 -40.21 3.62 -15.18
C TYR A 130 -39.35 4.63 -15.95
N VAL A 131 -39.94 5.72 -16.45
CA VAL A 131 -39.20 6.79 -17.14
C VAL A 131 -38.20 7.47 -16.20
N GLU A 132 -38.57 7.71 -14.95
CA GLU A 132 -37.66 8.23 -13.92
C GLU A 132 -36.51 7.27 -13.64
N TRP A 133 -36.80 5.97 -13.49
CA TRP A 133 -35.76 4.94 -13.30
C TRP A 133 -34.82 4.85 -14.50
N CYS A 134 -35.33 4.83 -15.74
CA CYS A 134 -34.52 4.86 -16.96
C CYS A 134 -33.64 6.11 -17.03
N ARG A 135 -34.15 7.26 -16.60
CA ARG A 135 -33.38 8.50 -16.55
C ARG A 135 -32.28 8.43 -15.50
N GLU A 136 -32.58 7.94 -14.31
CA GLU A 136 -31.56 7.73 -13.27
C GLU A 136 -30.47 6.77 -13.75
N GLU A 137 -30.83 5.70 -14.44
CA GLU A 137 -29.89 4.73 -14.97
C GLU A 137 -29.01 5.31 -16.10
N ALA A 138 -29.60 6.14 -16.96
CA ALA A 138 -28.84 6.91 -17.95
C ALA A 138 -27.89 7.92 -17.29
N GLU A 139 -28.32 8.61 -16.22
CA GLU A 139 -27.48 9.54 -15.45
C GLU A 139 -26.33 8.79 -14.73
N ARG A 140 -26.59 7.61 -14.15
CA ARG A 140 -25.55 6.73 -13.57
C ARG A 140 -24.55 6.26 -14.61
N SER A 141 -25.02 5.81 -15.77
CA SER A 141 -24.19 5.40 -16.90
C SER A 141 -23.32 6.56 -17.41
N GLN A 142 -23.88 7.77 -17.52
CA GLN A 142 -23.15 8.96 -17.92
C GLN A 142 -22.09 9.37 -16.88
N LEU A 143 -22.41 9.29 -15.60
CA LEU A 143 -21.45 9.53 -14.51
C LEU A 143 -20.31 8.50 -14.52
N ALA A 144 -20.61 7.24 -14.78
CA ALA A 144 -19.61 6.18 -14.94
C ALA A 144 -18.68 6.48 -16.13
N CYS A 145 -19.24 6.82 -17.30
CA CYS A 145 -18.47 7.21 -18.48
C CYS A 145 -17.57 8.42 -18.22
N GLN A 146 -18.08 9.47 -17.56
CA GLN A 146 -17.27 10.65 -17.18
C GLN A 146 -16.16 10.28 -16.19
N HIS A 147 -16.43 9.37 -15.25
CA HIS A 147 -15.42 8.88 -14.33
C HIS A 147 -14.32 8.11 -15.05
N PHE A 148 -14.68 7.20 -15.98
CA PHE A 148 -13.72 6.47 -16.81
C PHE A 148 -12.88 7.42 -17.69
N GLN A 149 -13.49 8.42 -18.33
CA GLN A 149 -12.76 9.43 -19.09
C GLN A 149 -11.79 10.23 -18.23
N ARG A 150 -12.21 10.69 -17.04
CA ARG A 150 -11.32 11.38 -16.09
C ARG A 150 -10.21 10.47 -15.59
N HIS A 151 -10.49 9.19 -15.39
CA HIS A 151 -9.48 8.20 -14.99
C HIS A 151 -8.44 8.01 -16.11
N LEU A 152 -8.88 7.83 -17.36
CA LEU A 152 -8.00 7.71 -18.52
C LEU A 152 -7.13 8.96 -18.70
N LEU A 153 -7.71 10.17 -18.59
CA LEU A 153 -6.94 11.42 -18.66
C LEU A 153 -5.91 11.51 -17.53
N ARG A 154 -6.27 11.15 -16.30
CA ARG A 154 -5.33 11.12 -15.17
C ARG A 154 -4.24 10.07 -15.35
N ALA A 155 -4.56 8.91 -15.93
CA ALA A 155 -3.58 7.88 -16.23
C ALA A 155 -2.62 8.33 -17.33
N GLY A 156 -3.13 8.95 -18.40
CA GLY A 156 -2.33 9.53 -19.47
C GLY A 156 -1.41 10.65 -18.98
N LEU A 157 -1.92 11.59 -18.17
CA LEU A 157 -1.12 12.66 -17.57
C LEU A 157 -0.05 12.11 -16.60
N ARG A 158 -0.38 11.07 -15.83
CA ARG A 158 0.63 10.38 -15.00
C ARG A 158 1.70 9.72 -15.86
N GLY A 159 1.32 9.02 -16.92
CA GLY A 159 2.25 8.43 -17.88
C GLY A 159 3.16 9.47 -18.51
N PHE A 160 2.62 10.61 -18.93
CA PHE A 160 3.40 11.73 -19.46
C PHE A 160 4.35 12.33 -18.42
N SER A 161 3.87 12.55 -17.18
CA SER A 161 4.73 13.05 -16.09
C SER A 161 5.86 12.08 -15.76
N LEU A 162 5.60 10.77 -15.78
CA LEU A 162 6.61 9.74 -15.59
C LEU A 162 7.61 9.78 -16.74
N ASN A 163 7.16 9.85 -17.99
CA ASN A 163 8.06 9.97 -19.14
C ASN A 163 8.94 11.24 -19.06
N ILE A 164 8.39 12.38 -18.64
CA ILE A 164 9.18 13.59 -18.39
C ILE A 164 10.22 13.36 -17.28
N THR A 165 9.85 12.71 -16.18
CA THR A 165 10.82 12.41 -15.11
C THR A 165 11.91 11.43 -15.58
N TRP A 166 11.55 10.40 -16.35
CA TRP A 166 12.49 9.43 -16.90
C TRP A 166 13.44 10.08 -17.91
N SER A 167 12.93 10.91 -18.82
CA SER A 167 13.76 11.66 -19.77
C SER A 167 14.67 12.68 -19.08
N LYS A 168 14.19 13.39 -18.05
CA LYS A 168 15.04 14.26 -17.21
C LYS A 168 16.12 13.48 -16.49
N THR A 169 15.78 12.34 -15.90
CA THR A 169 16.75 11.48 -15.19
C THR A 169 17.77 10.91 -16.17
N HIS A 170 17.34 10.48 -17.35
CA HIS A 170 18.24 10.00 -18.41
C HIS A 170 19.18 11.11 -18.90
N ARG A 171 18.68 12.34 -19.10
CA ARG A 171 19.54 13.50 -19.43
C ARG A 171 20.53 13.82 -18.31
N LEU A 172 20.10 13.81 -17.05
CA LEU A 172 20.99 14.03 -15.91
C LEU A 172 22.05 12.93 -15.81
N ASN A 173 21.67 11.67 -15.98
CA ASN A 173 22.62 10.55 -15.98
C ASN A 173 23.62 10.66 -17.13
N ASN A 174 23.18 11.05 -18.34
CA ASN A 174 24.10 11.30 -19.45
C ASN A 174 25.04 12.47 -19.16
N ASN A 175 24.53 13.57 -18.58
CA ASN A 175 25.36 14.70 -18.20
C ASN A 175 26.38 14.33 -17.11
N MET A 176 25.97 13.56 -16.10
CA MET A 176 26.88 13.03 -15.08
C MET A 176 27.91 12.09 -15.69
N ALA A 177 27.52 11.21 -16.62
CA ALA A 177 28.45 10.33 -17.31
C ALA A 177 29.49 11.12 -18.13
N VAL A 178 29.08 12.20 -18.81
CA VAL A 178 29.99 13.11 -19.52
C VAL A 178 30.93 13.83 -18.54
N GLN A 179 30.41 14.34 -17.42
CA GLN A 179 31.21 14.98 -16.38
C GLN A 179 32.21 14.01 -15.75
N HIS A 180 31.80 12.78 -15.42
CA HIS A 180 32.68 11.75 -14.91
C HIS A 180 33.76 11.38 -15.93
N ARG A 181 33.41 11.28 -17.22
CA ARG A 181 34.39 11.06 -18.30
C ARG A 181 35.40 12.21 -18.37
N GLN A 182 34.95 13.46 -18.31
CA GLN A 182 35.82 14.64 -18.31
C GLN A 182 36.74 14.68 -17.09
N GLN A 183 36.21 14.44 -15.88
CA GLN A 183 37.01 14.38 -14.65
C GLN A 183 38.03 13.24 -14.67
N THR A 184 37.64 12.08 -15.18
CA THR A 184 38.55 10.93 -15.32
C THR A 184 39.66 11.22 -16.31
N MET A 185 39.34 11.87 -17.44
CA MET A 185 40.35 12.31 -18.41
C MET A 185 41.28 13.37 -17.83
N MET A 186 40.75 14.38 -17.12
CA MET A 186 41.59 15.38 -16.45
C MET A 186 42.50 14.75 -15.40
N ARG A 187 42.01 13.79 -14.62
CA ARG A 187 42.85 13.05 -13.67
C ARG A 187 43.96 12.29 -14.39
N LYS A 188 43.64 11.57 -15.47
CA LYS A 188 44.66 10.84 -16.25
C LYS A 188 45.76 11.77 -16.79
N TYR A 189 45.40 12.90 -17.38
CA TYR A 189 46.38 13.87 -17.87
C TYR A 189 47.14 14.56 -16.74
N TRP A 190 46.51 14.77 -15.59
CA TRP A 190 47.18 15.32 -14.41
C TRP A 190 48.19 14.36 -13.82
N GLU A 191 47.86 13.07 -13.68
CA GLU A 191 48.82 12.06 -13.23
C GLU A 191 49.97 11.93 -14.23
N GLN A 192 49.71 11.93 -15.54
CA GLN A 192 50.77 11.93 -16.57
C GLN A 192 51.67 13.17 -16.49
N TRP A 193 51.09 14.35 -16.28
CA TRP A 193 51.88 15.57 -16.10
C TRP A 193 52.71 15.52 -14.81
N LYS A 194 52.14 14.97 -13.75
CA LYS A 194 52.80 14.81 -12.45
C LYS A 194 53.96 13.81 -12.55
N GLU A 195 53.75 12.66 -13.17
CA GLU A 195 54.79 11.66 -13.44
C GLU A 195 55.93 12.29 -14.25
N HIS A 196 55.63 13.06 -15.30
CA HIS A 196 56.66 13.77 -16.07
C HIS A 196 57.39 14.87 -15.28
N LEU A 197 56.74 15.50 -14.31
CA LEU A 197 57.39 16.46 -13.42
C LEU A 197 58.28 15.77 -12.39
N GLU A 198 57.81 14.66 -11.80
CA GLU A 198 58.60 13.83 -10.89
C GLU A 198 59.82 13.25 -11.64
N GLU A 199 59.67 12.77 -12.88
CA GLU A 199 60.77 12.34 -13.75
C GLU A 199 61.77 13.47 -14.03
N ALA A 200 61.30 14.68 -14.35
CA ALA A 200 62.18 15.84 -14.60
C ALA A 200 62.86 16.36 -13.31
N GLU A 201 62.21 16.26 -12.15
CA GLU A 201 62.81 16.57 -10.86
C GLU A 201 63.86 15.52 -10.48
N ASP A 202 63.57 14.24 -10.69
CA ASP A 202 64.51 13.13 -10.46
C ASP A 202 65.76 13.26 -11.34
N GLU A 203 65.61 13.65 -12.62
CA GLU A 203 66.73 13.99 -13.51
C GLU A 203 67.57 15.17 -12.97
N ASN A 204 66.94 16.17 -12.35
CA ASN A 204 67.64 17.31 -11.73
C ASN A 204 68.36 16.95 -10.42
N TYR A 205 67.84 16.00 -9.63
CA TYR A 205 68.47 15.51 -8.41
C TYR A 205 69.49 14.39 -8.65
N GLN A 206 69.50 13.78 -9.84
CA GLN A 206 70.44 12.74 -10.22
C GLN A 206 71.92 13.09 -10.00
N PRO A 207 72.45 14.26 -10.44
CA PRO A 207 73.85 14.63 -10.15
C PRO A 207 74.12 14.85 -8.65
N LEU A 208 73.12 15.28 -7.87
CA LEU A 208 73.23 15.42 -6.41
C LEU A 208 73.25 14.05 -5.70
N THR A 209 72.49 13.08 -6.20
CA THR A 209 72.52 11.71 -5.68
C THR A 209 73.83 10.99 -6.05
N GLU A 210 74.35 11.18 -7.26
CA GLU A 210 75.64 10.63 -7.68
C GLU A 210 76.81 11.26 -6.90
N THR A 211 76.77 12.57 -6.63
CA THR A 211 77.75 13.24 -5.76
C THR A 211 77.62 12.79 -4.30
N ALA A 212 76.41 12.57 -3.78
CA ALA A 212 76.22 12.01 -2.45
C ALA A 212 76.75 10.56 -2.35
N GLN A 213 76.53 9.73 -3.37
CA GLN A 213 77.03 8.35 -3.43
C GLN A 213 78.56 8.29 -3.55
N THR A 214 79.17 9.18 -4.34
CA THR A 214 80.64 9.28 -4.42
C THR A 214 81.23 9.80 -3.12
N ASN A 215 80.63 10.81 -2.47
CA ASN A 215 81.05 11.29 -1.15
C ASN A 215 80.89 10.23 -0.05
N TYR A 216 79.82 9.45 -0.10
CA TYR A 216 79.62 8.32 0.80
C TYR A 216 80.68 7.23 0.57
N ARG A 217 80.96 6.87 -0.69
CA ARG A 217 82.07 5.95 -1.05
C ARG A 217 83.41 6.46 -0.54
N ILE A 218 83.72 7.74 -0.73
CA ILE A 218 84.97 8.36 -0.25
C ILE A 218 85.03 8.36 1.28
N SER A 219 83.93 8.67 1.96
CA SER A 219 83.85 8.65 3.43
C SER A 219 84.00 7.24 3.99
N LEU A 220 83.42 6.24 3.31
CA LEU A 220 83.52 4.84 3.71
C LEU A 220 84.95 4.31 3.50
N LEU A 221 85.58 4.65 2.37
CA LEU A 221 86.99 4.35 2.10
C LEU A 221 87.92 5.05 3.10
N SER A 222 87.64 6.32 3.44
CA SER A 222 88.39 7.08 4.46
C SER A 222 88.23 6.48 5.86
N SER A 223 87.03 6.05 6.23
CA SER A 223 86.76 5.33 7.49
C SER A 223 87.50 3.99 7.53
N CYS A 224 87.45 3.20 6.45
CA CYS A 224 88.22 1.95 6.33
C CYS A 224 89.73 2.21 6.41
N PHE A 225 90.24 3.26 5.76
CA PHE A 225 91.64 3.66 5.85
C PHE A 225 92.02 4.12 7.26
N HIS A 226 91.14 4.82 7.96
CA HIS A 226 91.38 5.25 9.33
C HIS A 226 91.42 4.07 10.31
N VAL A 227 90.50 3.10 10.15
CA VAL A 227 90.49 1.85 10.92
C VAL A 227 91.74 1.02 10.63
N TRP A 228 92.16 0.94 9.36
CA TRP A 228 93.41 0.28 8.96
C TRP A 228 94.63 0.98 9.56
N ARG A 229 94.72 2.32 9.49
CA ARG A 229 95.79 3.11 10.09
C ARG A 229 95.86 2.94 11.61
N GLU A 230 94.70 2.89 12.28
CA GLU A 230 94.62 2.67 13.72
C GLU A 230 95.03 1.24 14.12
N LYS A 231 94.65 0.23 13.33
CA LYS A 231 95.12 -1.16 13.49
C LYS A 231 96.63 -1.26 13.33
N LEU A 232 97.19 -0.59 12.32
CA LEU A 232 98.62 -0.60 12.03
C LEU A 232 99.42 0.17 13.09
N ALA A 233 98.87 1.28 13.62
CA ALA A 233 99.44 1.99 14.77
C ALA A 233 99.40 1.16 16.06
N LYS A 234 98.30 0.42 16.30
CA LYS A 234 98.21 -0.53 17.42
C LYS A 234 99.24 -1.65 17.27
N GLN A 235 99.44 -2.18 16.07
CA GLN A 235 100.41 -3.24 15.79
C GLN A 235 101.86 -2.74 15.98
N ARG A 236 102.18 -1.51 15.52
CA ARG A 236 103.47 -0.86 15.78
C ARG A 236 103.70 -0.60 17.27
N CYS A 237 102.69 -0.12 17.99
CA CYS A 237 102.78 0.08 19.44
C CYS A 237 103.00 -1.25 20.20
N MET A 238 102.34 -2.33 19.77
CA MET A 238 102.60 -3.67 20.32
C MET A 238 104.04 -4.14 20.03
N GLN A 239 104.54 -3.97 18.81
CA GLN A 239 105.93 -4.29 18.45
C GLN A 239 106.96 -3.43 19.20
N GLU A 240 106.64 -2.16 19.48
CA GLU A 240 107.50 -1.25 20.24
C GLU A 240 107.46 -1.56 21.74
N MET A 241 106.34 -2.10 22.25
CA MET A 241 106.25 -2.65 23.60
C MET A 241 107.00 -3.98 23.73
N GLU A 242 106.94 -4.84 22.71
CA GLU A 242 107.72 -6.09 22.63
C GLU A 242 109.22 -5.80 22.54
N SER A 243 109.65 -4.85 21.68
CA SER A 243 111.06 -4.44 21.60
C SER A 243 111.54 -3.77 22.89
N ARG A 244 110.68 -2.99 23.57
CA ARG A 244 110.98 -2.46 24.91
C ARG A 244 111.04 -3.55 25.96
N ALA A 245 110.22 -4.60 25.86
CA ALA A 245 110.30 -5.76 26.75
C ALA A 245 111.59 -6.56 26.52
N ASP A 246 112.03 -6.70 25.27
CA ASP A 246 113.27 -7.38 24.89
C ASP A 246 114.52 -6.57 25.26
N VAL A 247 114.49 -5.24 25.12
CA VAL A 247 115.53 -4.34 25.64
C VAL A 247 115.56 -4.38 27.17
N TRP A 248 114.40 -4.37 27.84
CA TRP A 248 114.34 -4.51 29.30
C TRP A 248 114.83 -5.89 29.78
N PHE A 249 114.56 -6.96 29.03
CA PHE A 249 115.04 -8.31 29.32
C PHE A 249 116.56 -8.41 29.12
N SER A 250 117.10 -7.83 28.05
CA SER A 250 118.54 -7.82 27.76
C SER A 250 119.36 -6.90 28.68
N GLU A 251 118.86 -5.71 29.02
CA GLU A 251 119.57 -4.76 29.90
C GLU A 251 119.45 -5.09 31.38
N ARG A 252 118.34 -5.69 31.83
CA ARG A 252 118.02 -5.80 33.26
C ARG A 252 118.01 -7.22 33.78
N VAL A 253 117.47 -8.19 33.03
CA VAL A 253 117.46 -9.60 33.45
C VAL A 253 118.79 -10.25 33.12
N LEU A 254 119.31 -10.11 31.90
CA LEU A 254 120.63 -10.66 31.52
C LEU A 254 121.80 -9.99 32.28
N SER A 255 121.75 -8.68 32.58
CA SER A 255 122.79 -8.00 33.37
C SER A 255 122.75 -8.34 34.87
N GLU A 256 121.58 -8.55 35.47
CA GLU A 256 121.44 -8.99 36.88
C GLU A 256 121.82 -10.48 37.06
N HIS A 257 121.54 -11.35 36.07
CA HIS A 257 121.94 -12.77 36.13
C HIS A 257 123.45 -12.96 35.88
N PHE A 258 124.10 -12.07 35.12
CA PHE A 258 125.57 -12.07 34.96
C PHE A 258 126.30 -11.43 36.17
N LYS A 259 125.72 -10.41 36.82
CA LYS A 259 126.29 -9.77 38.02
C LYS A 259 126.08 -10.61 39.30
N SER A 260 124.98 -11.36 39.40
CA SER A 260 124.74 -12.30 40.51
C SER A 260 125.56 -13.59 40.38
N TRP A 261 125.89 -14.06 39.16
CA TRP A 261 126.76 -15.22 38.94
C TRP A 261 128.25 -14.94 39.25
N VAL A 262 128.72 -13.71 39.03
CA VAL A 262 130.08 -13.28 39.40
C VAL A 262 130.20 -12.90 40.88
N ALA A 263 129.12 -12.47 41.55
CA ALA A 263 129.11 -12.19 42.98
C ALA A 263 128.93 -13.44 43.88
N LEU A 264 128.27 -14.50 43.37
CA LEU A 264 128.08 -15.76 44.11
C LEU A 264 129.35 -16.60 44.25
N THR A 265 130.37 -16.41 43.40
CA THR A 265 131.64 -17.16 43.49
C THR A 265 132.69 -16.51 44.42
N GLN A 266 132.47 -15.29 44.91
CA GLN A 266 133.38 -14.59 45.84
C GLN A 266 132.82 -14.38 47.27
N GLN A 267 131.52 -14.58 47.49
CA GLN A 267 130.86 -14.29 48.78
C GLN A 267 130.49 -15.55 49.61
N GLU A 268 130.74 -16.76 49.11
CA GLU A 268 130.47 -18.02 49.82
C GLU A 268 131.46 -18.35 50.96
N GLN A 269 132.58 -17.64 51.10
CA GLN A 269 133.62 -18.01 52.06
C GLN A 269 133.58 -17.30 53.43
N ARG A 270 132.71 -16.30 53.71
CA ARG A 270 132.93 -15.48 54.95
C ARG A 270 131.80 -15.05 55.88
N ARG A 271 130.49 -15.22 55.67
CA ARG A 271 129.51 -14.65 56.64
C ARG A 271 128.31 -15.53 56.99
N HIS A 272 128.56 -16.82 57.17
CA HIS A 272 127.58 -17.82 57.62
C HIS A 272 127.12 -17.71 59.10
N ILE A 273 127.48 -16.65 59.85
CA ILE A 273 127.32 -16.65 61.32
C ILE A 273 126.38 -15.56 61.89
N ALA A 274 125.88 -14.57 61.13
CA ALA A 274 125.15 -13.42 61.73
C ALA A 274 123.69 -13.15 61.27
N GLU A 275 123.14 -13.84 60.26
CA GLU A 275 121.89 -13.41 59.59
C GLU A 275 120.60 -14.20 59.94
N ALA A 276 120.60 -14.98 61.02
CA ALA A 276 119.43 -15.80 61.37
C ALA A 276 118.26 -15.01 62.00
N PHE A 277 118.47 -13.80 62.54
CA PHE A 277 117.45 -13.08 63.31
C PHE A 277 116.70 -11.96 62.56
N ASP A 278 117.24 -11.40 61.47
CA ASP A 278 116.67 -10.22 60.79
C ASP A 278 115.68 -10.51 59.63
N ARG A 279 115.52 -11.79 59.23
CA ARG A 279 114.70 -12.18 58.05
C ARG A 279 113.19 -12.22 58.32
N GLN A 280 112.75 -12.43 59.56
CA GLN A 280 111.32 -12.60 59.90
C GLN A 280 110.54 -11.28 59.90
N ARG A 281 111.15 -10.17 60.35
CA ARG A 281 110.44 -8.89 60.56
C ARG A 281 110.16 -8.15 59.25
N ARG A 282 111.06 -8.27 58.27
CA ARG A 282 110.96 -7.57 56.98
C ARG A 282 109.95 -8.22 56.04
N THR A 283 109.76 -9.54 56.10
CA THR A 283 108.79 -10.27 55.26
C THR A 283 107.35 -9.98 55.70
N THR A 284 107.08 -9.82 57.00
CA THR A 284 105.72 -9.52 57.48
C THR A 284 105.25 -8.11 57.12
N TRP A 285 106.11 -7.09 57.21
CA TRP A 285 105.70 -5.68 56.96
C TRP A 285 105.38 -5.39 55.48
N VAL A 286 106.14 -5.96 54.55
CA VAL A 286 105.92 -5.79 53.09
C VAL A 286 104.60 -6.43 52.67
N ILE A 287 104.26 -7.61 53.21
CA ILE A 287 103.02 -8.31 52.85
C ILE A 287 101.78 -7.53 53.32
N TYR A 288 101.78 -7.00 54.55
CA TYR A 288 100.64 -6.25 55.08
C TYR A 288 100.42 -4.90 54.38
N THR A 289 101.49 -4.21 53.98
CA THR A 289 101.39 -2.93 53.25
C THR A 289 100.88 -3.12 51.82
N TRP A 290 101.36 -4.16 51.13
CA TRP A 290 100.85 -4.54 49.81
C TRP A 290 99.39 -4.96 49.83
N TRP A 291 99.00 -5.80 50.80
CA TRP A 291 97.63 -6.25 50.93
C TRP A 291 96.67 -5.08 51.19
N ARG A 292 97.07 -4.12 52.03
CA ARG A 292 96.28 -2.91 52.32
C ARG A 292 96.11 -1.99 51.11
N GLN A 293 97.12 -1.85 50.25
CA GLN A 293 97.01 -1.04 49.03
C GLN A 293 96.17 -1.73 47.95
N LEU A 294 96.29 -3.06 47.82
CA LEU A 294 95.47 -3.83 46.88
C LEU A 294 93.99 -3.76 47.25
N GLU A 295 93.65 -3.84 48.53
CA GLU A 295 92.26 -3.78 48.99
C GLU A 295 91.66 -2.39 48.79
N LYS A 296 92.43 -1.32 49.06
CA LYS A 296 92.01 0.06 48.77
C LYS A 296 91.76 0.31 47.28
N HIS A 297 92.63 -0.20 46.40
CA HIS A 297 92.45 -0.09 44.95
C HIS A 297 91.22 -0.86 44.45
N LYS A 298 90.89 -2.01 45.06
CA LYS A 298 89.65 -2.76 44.72
C LYS A 298 88.39 -1.98 45.15
N GLU A 299 88.40 -1.35 46.32
CA GLU A 299 87.28 -0.53 46.80
C GLU A 299 87.03 0.69 45.90
N GLU A 300 88.10 1.38 45.49
CA GLU A 300 88.04 2.51 44.55
C GLU A 300 87.45 2.06 43.19
N MET A 301 87.94 0.95 42.62
CA MET A 301 87.42 0.37 41.37
C MET A 301 85.94 -0.05 41.45
N LEU A 302 85.48 -0.55 42.60
CA LEU A 302 84.07 -0.88 42.82
C LEU A 302 83.21 0.37 42.91
N SER A 303 83.70 1.44 43.55
CA SER A 303 82.99 2.72 43.67
C SER A 303 82.80 3.40 42.30
N GLU A 304 83.81 3.37 41.42
CA GLU A 304 83.73 3.90 40.06
C GLU A 304 82.76 3.10 39.19
N ARG A 305 82.81 1.76 39.26
CA ARG A 305 81.85 0.88 38.57
C ARG A 305 80.42 1.13 39.05
N MET A 306 80.23 1.32 40.35
CA MET A 306 78.92 1.66 40.92
C MET A 306 78.45 3.05 40.44
N ALA A 307 79.32 4.05 40.38
CA ALA A 307 78.98 5.38 39.88
C ALA A 307 78.52 5.34 38.40
N VAL A 308 79.21 4.58 37.55
CA VAL A 308 78.81 4.37 36.14
C VAL A 308 77.47 3.64 36.01
N LEU A 309 77.16 2.69 36.88
CA LEU A 309 75.86 2.02 36.90
C LEU A 309 74.74 2.97 37.38
N HIS A 310 75.01 3.81 38.36
CA HIS A 310 74.08 4.82 38.84
C HIS A 310 73.79 5.90 37.80
N SER A 311 74.81 6.40 37.08
CA SER A 311 74.61 7.36 35.98
C SER A 311 73.79 6.75 34.85
N LYS A 312 74.08 5.51 34.43
CA LYS A 312 73.28 4.78 33.43
C LYS A 312 71.83 4.60 33.87
N ARG A 313 71.58 4.20 35.13
CA ARG A 313 70.20 4.09 35.68
C ARG A 313 69.48 5.44 35.74
N HIS A 314 70.19 6.52 36.06
CA HIS A 314 69.63 7.87 36.09
C HIS A 314 69.21 8.34 34.69
N HIS A 315 70.06 8.17 33.68
CA HIS A 315 69.74 8.50 32.30
C HIS A 315 68.54 7.70 31.77
N LEU A 316 68.46 6.39 32.06
CA LEU A 316 67.32 5.56 31.67
C LEU A 316 66.02 6.01 32.36
N ARG A 317 66.06 6.36 33.64
CA ARG A 317 64.89 6.88 34.36
C ARG A 317 64.44 8.22 33.78
N ASN A 318 65.35 9.14 33.47
CA ASN A 318 65.01 10.43 32.89
C ASN A 318 64.47 10.29 31.46
N ALA A 319 65.04 9.40 30.65
CA ALA A 319 64.52 9.07 29.32
C ALA A 319 63.10 8.50 29.41
N TRP A 320 62.83 7.62 30.38
CA TRP A 320 61.50 7.06 30.60
C TRP A 320 60.47 8.07 31.08
N VAL A 321 60.86 8.99 31.97
CA VAL A 321 60.00 10.09 32.43
C VAL A 321 59.67 11.03 31.28
N ARG A 322 60.67 11.42 30.48
CA ARG A 322 60.47 12.26 29.29
C ARG A 322 59.58 11.58 28.24
N TRP A 323 59.83 10.30 27.95
CA TRP A 323 58.98 9.52 27.04
C TRP A 323 57.53 9.46 27.54
N ARG A 324 57.32 9.18 28.83
CA ARG A 324 55.97 9.15 29.43
C ARG A 324 55.27 10.51 29.35
N GLN A 325 56.01 11.60 29.52
CA GLN A 325 55.46 12.95 29.43
C GLN A 325 55.05 13.31 27.99
N LEU A 326 55.93 13.02 27.02
CA LEU A 326 55.63 13.22 25.59
C LEU A 326 54.47 12.34 25.12
N ALA A 327 54.43 11.07 25.56
CA ALA A 327 53.32 10.18 25.26
C ALA A 327 51.99 10.69 25.83
N ARG A 328 51.98 11.25 27.05
CA ARG A 328 50.78 11.88 27.62
C ARG A 328 50.35 13.12 26.85
N GLN A 329 51.29 13.98 26.46
CA GLN A 329 51.00 15.17 25.65
C GLN A 329 50.41 14.79 24.29
N GLN A 330 50.99 13.78 23.62
CA GLN A 330 50.46 13.26 22.36
C GLN A 330 49.05 12.67 22.53
N MET A 331 48.79 11.94 23.62
CA MET A 331 47.44 11.44 23.90
C MET A 331 46.44 12.58 24.14
N GLU A 332 46.80 13.62 24.90
CA GLU A 332 45.96 14.80 25.11
C GLU A 332 45.72 15.59 23.81
N GLU A 333 46.71 15.67 22.91
CA GLU A 333 46.56 16.29 21.59
C GLU A 333 45.61 15.50 20.70
N VAL A 334 45.74 14.17 20.66
CA VAL A 334 44.82 13.29 19.93
C VAL A 334 43.40 13.40 20.50
N GLU A 335 43.22 13.41 21.82
CA GLU A 335 41.91 13.60 22.46
C GLU A 335 41.28 14.96 22.12
N LYS A 336 42.08 16.03 22.10
CA LYS A 336 41.62 17.37 21.68
C LYS A 336 41.23 17.40 20.20
N GLN A 337 41.99 16.74 19.33
CA GLN A 337 41.67 16.61 17.90
C GLN A 337 40.39 15.80 17.68
N GLU A 338 40.22 14.68 18.38
CA GLU A 338 38.99 13.88 18.34
C GLU A 338 37.78 14.63 18.89
N ALA A 339 37.95 15.41 19.96
CA ALA A 339 36.91 16.27 20.50
C ALA A 339 36.54 17.37 19.49
N GLY A 340 37.53 17.98 18.85
CA GLY A 340 37.34 18.93 17.75
C GLY A 340 36.59 18.31 16.57
N HIS A 341 36.97 17.10 16.16
CA HIS A 341 36.29 16.35 15.10
C HIS A 341 34.85 16.00 15.49
N ARG A 342 34.61 15.53 16.73
CA ARG A 342 33.25 15.27 17.26
C ARG A 342 32.37 16.52 17.25
N LEU A 343 32.90 17.66 17.68
CA LEU A 343 32.19 18.94 17.66
C LEU A 343 31.91 19.42 16.22
N TYR A 344 32.87 19.25 15.31
CA TYR A 344 32.72 19.55 13.89
C TYR A 344 31.62 18.69 13.24
N VAL A 345 31.65 17.37 13.45
CA VAL A 345 30.62 16.45 12.94
C VAL A 345 29.26 16.80 13.54
N HIS A 346 29.18 17.10 14.83
CA HIS A 346 27.93 17.50 15.47
C HIS A 346 27.39 18.83 14.88
N ARG A 347 28.26 19.81 14.64
CA ARG A 347 27.89 21.08 13.99
C ARG A 347 27.41 20.85 12.57
N LEU A 348 28.14 20.07 11.78
CA LEU A 348 27.76 19.72 10.41
C LEU A 348 26.42 18.98 10.37
N LEU A 349 26.17 18.03 11.28
CA LEU A 349 24.89 17.34 11.40
C LEU A 349 23.76 18.31 11.78
N ARG A 350 24.02 19.24 12.70
CA ARG A 350 23.03 20.27 13.06
C ARG A 350 22.71 21.16 11.86
N ASP A 351 23.72 21.66 11.15
CA ASP A 351 23.55 22.56 10.01
C ASP A 351 22.83 21.85 8.85
N THR A 352 23.19 20.60 8.56
CA THR A 352 22.49 19.79 7.53
C THR A 352 21.06 19.48 7.92
N VAL A 353 20.75 19.25 9.21
CA VAL A 353 19.38 19.06 9.71
C VAL A 353 18.58 20.36 9.66
N GLU A 354 19.18 21.51 10.00
CA GLU A 354 18.55 22.82 9.87
C GLU A 354 18.25 23.14 8.40
N GLN A 355 19.19 22.90 7.48
CA GLN A 355 18.97 23.02 6.03
C GLN A 355 17.88 22.08 5.52
N TRP A 356 17.85 20.82 5.98
CA TRP A 356 16.78 19.88 5.63
C TRP A 356 15.41 20.33 6.15
N LYS A 357 15.33 20.87 7.37
CA LYS A 357 14.09 21.43 7.93
C LYS A 357 13.62 22.62 7.10
N SER A 358 14.51 23.55 6.76
CA SER A 358 14.21 24.70 5.91
C SER A 358 13.71 24.28 4.53
N ASN A 359 14.42 23.36 3.85
CA ASN A 359 14.00 22.84 2.56
C ASN A 359 12.65 22.07 2.65
N SER A 360 12.45 21.29 3.71
CA SER A 360 11.17 20.60 3.94
C SER A 360 10.00 21.55 4.21
N CYS A 361 10.25 22.68 4.86
CA CYS A 361 9.30 23.77 5.01
C CYS A 361 9.03 24.45 3.67
N GLU A 362 10.04 24.78 2.88
CA GLU A 362 9.88 25.37 1.54
C GLU A 362 9.11 24.45 0.59
N ILE A 363 9.39 23.14 0.58
CA ILE A 363 8.64 22.15 -0.22
C ILE A 363 7.17 22.12 0.20
N ARG A 364 6.89 22.22 1.51
CA ARG A 364 5.53 22.25 2.04
C ARG A 364 4.81 23.53 1.65
N ASP A 365 5.48 24.67 1.75
CA ASP A 365 4.93 25.97 1.40
C ASP A 365 4.70 26.07 -0.10
N ARG A 366 5.61 25.56 -0.93
CA ARG A 366 5.42 25.43 -2.37
C ARG A 366 4.19 24.57 -2.70
N ARG A 367 4.04 23.41 -2.07
CA ARG A 367 2.83 22.57 -2.23
C ARG A 367 1.56 23.28 -1.78
N ASN A 368 1.62 24.08 -0.72
CA ASN A 368 0.49 24.87 -0.25
C ASN A 368 0.11 25.96 -1.25
N ARG A 369 1.10 26.67 -1.83
CA ARG A 369 0.89 27.66 -2.90
C ARG A 369 0.31 27.01 -4.16
N GLU A 370 0.83 25.85 -4.57
CA GLU A 370 0.28 25.07 -5.69
C GLU A 370 -1.17 24.65 -5.41
N GLN A 371 -1.48 24.13 -4.22
CA GLN A 371 -2.86 23.80 -3.83
C GLN A 371 -3.79 25.02 -3.77
N GLN A 372 -3.30 26.16 -3.31
CA GLN A 372 -4.05 27.43 -3.35
C GLN A 372 -4.32 27.84 -4.80
N ALA A 373 -3.33 27.78 -5.69
CA ALA A 373 -3.49 28.07 -7.11
C ALA A 373 -4.53 27.14 -7.77
N TYR A 374 -4.51 25.84 -7.46
CA TYR A 374 -5.55 24.91 -7.93
C TYR A 374 -6.94 25.27 -7.41
N ARG A 375 -7.09 25.57 -6.11
CA ARG A 375 -8.38 25.99 -5.54
C ARG A 375 -8.87 27.30 -6.15
N GLN A 376 -7.96 28.23 -6.43
CA GLN A 376 -8.27 29.50 -7.10
C GLN A 376 -8.76 29.24 -8.52
N GLY A 377 -8.09 28.35 -9.26
CA GLY A 377 -8.50 27.91 -10.60
C GLY A 377 -9.88 27.26 -10.60
N ASP A 378 -10.15 26.33 -9.69
CA ASP A 378 -11.46 25.70 -9.51
C ASP A 378 -12.54 26.75 -9.19
N LEU A 379 -12.26 27.69 -8.29
CA LEU A 379 -13.15 28.80 -7.95
C LEU A 379 -13.46 29.69 -9.16
N CYS A 380 -12.46 29.98 -10.01
CA CYS A 380 -12.64 30.72 -11.25
C CYS A 380 -13.50 29.95 -12.25
N CYS A 381 -13.28 28.65 -12.42
CA CYS A 381 -14.11 27.80 -13.27
C CYS A 381 -15.57 27.73 -12.78
N VAL A 382 -15.78 27.65 -11.46
CA VAL A 382 -17.13 27.67 -10.86
C VAL A 382 -17.78 29.03 -11.06
N ARG A 383 -17.06 30.14 -10.85
CA ARG A 383 -17.57 31.50 -11.13
C ARG A 383 -18.02 31.61 -12.59
N TRP A 384 -17.14 31.25 -13.52
CA TRP A 384 -17.41 31.29 -14.96
C TRP A 384 -18.63 30.42 -15.34
N ALA A 385 -18.75 29.21 -14.77
CA ALA A 385 -19.91 28.35 -14.99
C ALA A 385 -21.20 28.96 -14.43
N VAL A 386 -21.15 29.60 -13.25
CA VAL A 386 -22.30 30.31 -12.64
C VAL A 386 -22.69 31.54 -13.47
N GLU A 387 -21.73 32.31 -13.99
CA GLU A 387 -22.02 33.41 -14.91
C GLU A 387 -22.65 32.91 -16.21
N ARG A 388 -22.16 31.80 -16.78
CA ARG A 388 -22.73 31.18 -17.99
C ARG A 388 -24.14 30.65 -17.73
N TRP A 389 -24.36 30.02 -16.58
CA TRP A 389 -25.67 29.58 -16.13
C TRP A 389 -26.63 30.75 -15.92
N LYS A 390 -26.18 31.85 -15.29
CA LYS A 390 -26.97 33.07 -15.11
C LYS A 390 -27.41 33.64 -16.46
N LYS A 391 -26.49 33.70 -17.44
CA LYS A 391 -26.81 34.09 -18.83
C LYS A 391 -27.83 33.13 -19.46
N PHE A 392 -27.66 31.82 -19.33
CA PHE A 392 -28.61 30.82 -19.84
C PHE A 392 -30.01 30.96 -19.21
N VAL A 393 -30.08 31.09 -17.89
CA VAL A 393 -31.34 31.29 -17.15
C VAL A 393 -32.02 32.60 -17.56
N GLN A 394 -31.26 33.68 -17.76
CA GLN A 394 -31.80 34.94 -18.28
C GLN A 394 -32.37 34.77 -19.70
N THR A 395 -31.67 34.07 -20.59
CA THR A 395 -32.16 33.74 -21.94
C THR A 395 -33.42 32.89 -21.88
N GLN A 396 -33.48 31.90 -20.97
CA GLN A 396 -34.68 31.07 -20.78
C GLN A 396 -35.85 31.82 -20.16
N ARG A 397 -35.59 32.77 -19.25
CA ARG A 397 -36.62 33.66 -18.72
C ARG A 397 -37.18 34.55 -19.83
N LYS A 398 -36.34 35.15 -20.67
CA LYS A 398 -36.78 35.92 -21.84
C LYS A 398 -37.63 35.08 -22.80
N LYS A 399 -37.22 33.84 -23.09
CA LYS A 399 -38.02 32.90 -23.91
C LYS A 399 -39.37 32.57 -23.26
N ARG A 400 -39.41 32.27 -21.96
CA ARG A 400 -40.67 32.03 -21.23
C ARG A 400 -41.57 33.26 -21.19
N CYS A 401 -41.02 34.47 -21.01
CA CYS A 401 -41.81 35.70 -21.06
C CYS A 401 -42.42 35.90 -22.46
N ARG A 402 -41.62 35.75 -23.53
CA ARG A 402 -42.14 35.79 -24.91
C ARG A 402 -43.22 34.74 -25.16
N MET A 403 -43.06 33.52 -24.63
CA MET A 403 -44.07 32.47 -24.78
C MET A 403 -45.38 32.84 -24.08
N LYS A 404 -45.31 33.46 -22.89
CA LYS A 404 -46.50 33.98 -22.19
C LYS A 404 -47.15 35.15 -22.92
N GLU A 405 -46.35 36.04 -23.51
CA GLU A 405 -46.86 37.13 -24.35
C GLU A 405 -47.61 36.58 -25.57
N ILE A 406 -47.02 35.60 -26.28
CA ILE A 406 -47.67 34.92 -27.42
C ILE A 406 -48.96 34.20 -26.99
N GLN A 407 -48.93 33.50 -25.86
CA GLN A 407 -50.12 32.85 -25.30
C GLN A 407 -51.21 33.86 -24.96
N SER A 408 -50.86 34.98 -24.29
CA SER A 408 -51.83 36.03 -23.96
C SER A 408 -52.40 36.71 -25.21
N TYR A 409 -51.59 36.92 -26.26
CA TYR A 409 -52.06 37.45 -27.53
C TYR A 409 -53.02 36.48 -28.23
N HIS A 410 -52.72 35.18 -28.17
CA HIS A 410 -53.58 34.14 -28.73
C HIS A 410 -54.91 34.02 -27.96
N GLU A 411 -54.87 34.07 -26.63
CA GLU A 411 -56.06 34.09 -25.76
C GLU A 411 -56.93 35.31 -26.02
N VAL A 412 -56.34 36.52 -26.10
CA VAL A 412 -57.08 37.76 -26.42
C VAL A 412 -57.67 37.71 -27.83
N SER A 413 -56.94 37.17 -28.81
CA SER A 413 -57.41 37.02 -30.19
C SER A 413 -58.57 36.02 -30.28
N LEU A 414 -58.47 34.89 -29.58
CA LEU A 414 -59.56 33.92 -29.44
C LEU A 414 -60.77 34.55 -28.76
N PHE A 415 -60.56 35.30 -27.69
CA PHE A 415 -61.64 35.97 -26.97
C PHE A 415 -62.36 36.97 -27.87
N LYS A 416 -61.62 37.80 -28.63
CA LYS A 416 -62.17 38.74 -29.60
C LYS A 416 -62.97 38.03 -30.68
N ARG A 417 -62.44 36.96 -31.30
CA ARG A 417 -63.14 36.17 -32.31
C ARG A 417 -64.40 35.51 -31.75
N SER A 418 -64.35 34.96 -30.54
CA SER A 418 -65.50 34.35 -29.87
C SER A 418 -66.56 35.39 -29.51
N PHE A 419 -66.16 36.59 -29.11
CA PHE A 419 -67.05 37.71 -28.82
C PHE A 419 -67.72 38.25 -30.09
N ASP A 420 -66.96 38.38 -31.18
CA ASP A 420 -67.51 38.76 -32.49
C ASP A 420 -68.49 37.72 -33.02
N ALA A 421 -68.20 36.42 -32.85
CA ALA A 421 -69.12 35.33 -33.20
C ALA A 421 -70.39 35.37 -32.33
N TRP A 422 -70.26 35.60 -31.02
CA TRP A 422 -71.41 35.78 -30.13
C TRP A 422 -72.24 37.01 -30.50
N LYS A 423 -71.61 38.13 -30.86
CA LYS A 423 -72.31 39.35 -31.31
C LYS A 423 -73.09 39.09 -32.59
N LYS A 424 -72.51 38.39 -33.56
CA LYS A 424 -73.21 37.96 -34.78
C LYS A 424 -74.39 37.04 -34.48
N HIS A 425 -74.19 36.05 -33.60
CA HIS A 425 -75.26 35.16 -33.18
C HIS A 425 -76.40 35.90 -32.48
N ARG A 426 -76.08 36.85 -31.60
CA ARG A 426 -77.07 37.68 -30.91
C ARG A 426 -77.87 38.56 -31.88
N ILE A 427 -77.23 39.13 -32.91
CA ILE A 427 -77.92 39.87 -33.97
C ILE A 427 -78.87 38.96 -34.77
N LEU A 428 -78.42 37.74 -35.10
CA LEU A 428 -79.27 36.75 -35.78
C LEU A 428 -80.48 36.33 -34.94
N VAL A 429 -80.28 36.11 -33.63
CA VAL A 429 -81.37 35.75 -32.71
C VAL A 429 -82.38 36.91 -32.59
N THR A 430 -81.92 38.15 -32.45
CA THR A 430 -82.83 39.31 -32.41
C THR A 430 -83.61 39.49 -33.72
N GLN A 431 -83.00 39.19 -34.88
CA GLN A 431 -83.70 39.22 -36.16
C GLN A 431 -84.77 38.12 -36.28
N VAL A 432 -84.52 36.94 -35.72
CA VAL A 432 -85.50 35.84 -35.66
C VAL A 432 -86.64 36.18 -34.71
N ASP A 433 -86.34 36.78 -33.56
CA ASP A 433 -87.35 37.24 -32.59
C ASP A 433 -88.23 38.36 -33.19
N GLU A 434 -87.63 39.35 -33.87
CA GLU A 434 -88.36 40.40 -34.59
C GLU A 434 -89.28 39.83 -35.69
N GLN A 435 -88.80 38.86 -36.48
CA GLN A 435 -89.62 38.17 -37.48
C GLN A 435 -90.75 37.34 -36.86
N ALA A 436 -90.50 36.70 -35.71
CA ALA A 436 -91.54 35.96 -34.99
C ALA A 436 -92.63 36.89 -34.44
N ASP A 437 -92.24 38.05 -33.89
CA ASP A 437 -93.15 39.07 -33.40
C ASP A 437 -93.96 39.70 -34.55
N GLU A 438 -93.35 39.96 -35.72
CA GLU A 438 -94.05 40.44 -36.91
C GLU A 438 -95.10 39.42 -37.38
N LEU A 439 -94.75 38.13 -37.49
CA LEU A 439 -95.69 37.07 -37.85
C LEU A 439 -96.82 36.93 -36.83
N TYR A 440 -96.50 36.99 -35.53
CA TYR A 440 -97.48 36.95 -34.46
C TYR A 440 -98.44 38.15 -34.52
N SER A 441 -97.92 39.35 -34.77
CA SER A 441 -98.72 40.57 -34.93
C SER A 441 -99.66 40.49 -36.15
N LEU A 442 -99.21 39.86 -37.24
CA LEU A 442 -100.00 39.72 -38.47
C LEU A 442 -101.13 38.69 -38.29
N ILE A 443 -100.87 37.60 -37.55
CA ILE A 443 -101.86 36.61 -37.16
C ILE A 443 -102.90 37.23 -36.21
N THR A 444 -102.47 37.97 -35.17
CA THR A 444 -103.40 38.66 -34.27
C THR A 444 -104.23 39.71 -34.99
N ARG A 445 -103.65 40.46 -35.93
CA ARG A 445 -104.39 41.45 -36.72
C ARG A 445 -105.41 40.80 -37.66
N ARG A 446 -105.11 39.66 -38.28
CA ARG A 446 -106.09 38.86 -39.06
C ARG A 446 -107.19 38.28 -38.19
N PHE A 447 -106.85 37.75 -37.02
CA PHE A 447 -107.81 37.23 -36.04
C PHE A 447 -108.77 38.33 -35.58
N LEU A 448 -108.24 39.48 -35.17
CA LEU A 448 -109.04 40.65 -34.77
C LEU A 448 -109.93 41.15 -35.91
N ARG A 449 -109.45 41.13 -37.16
CA ARG A 449 -110.26 41.51 -38.34
C ARG A 449 -111.40 40.52 -38.61
N ASN A 450 -111.18 39.22 -38.43
CA ASN A 450 -112.22 38.19 -38.54
C ASN A 450 -113.25 38.28 -37.40
N VAL A 451 -112.80 38.55 -36.17
CA VAL A 451 -113.70 38.80 -35.02
C VAL A 451 -114.52 40.08 -35.22
N LEU A 452 -113.91 41.14 -35.77
CA LEU A 452 -114.62 42.38 -36.10
C LEU A 452 -115.59 42.23 -37.26
N ASN A 453 -115.29 41.40 -38.27
CA ASN A 453 -116.21 41.13 -39.38
C ASN A 453 -117.41 40.28 -38.92
N THR A 454 -117.18 39.24 -38.11
CA THR A 454 -118.26 38.44 -37.48
C THR A 454 -119.08 39.24 -36.48
N TRP A 455 -118.46 40.20 -35.76
CA TRP A 455 -119.17 41.18 -34.96
C TRP A 455 -119.99 42.16 -35.81
N ARG A 456 -119.43 42.68 -36.92
CA ARG A 456 -120.14 43.59 -37.84
C ARG A 456 -121.35 42.93 -38.48
N GLU A 457 -121.26 41.66 -38.87
CA GLU A 457 -122.38 40.87 -39.39
C GLU A 457 -123.47 40.64 -38.33
N LYS A 458 -123.09 40.34 -37.06
CA LYS A 458 -124.04 40.20 -35.95
C LYS A 458 -124.62 41.53 -35.46
N ALA A 459 -123.87 42.62 -35.58
CA ALA A 459 -124.29 43.97 -35.22
C ALA A 459 -125.20 44.60 -36.28
N ALA A 460 -125.05 44.24 -37.56
CA ALA A 460 -126.00 44.62 -38.62
C ALA A 460 -127.40 44.00 -38.35
N VAL A 461 -127.44 42.74 -37.89
CA VAL A 461 -128.70 42.05 -37.52
C VAL A 461 -129.32 42.61 -36.23
N LEU A 462 -128.54 43.21 -35.32
CA LEU A 462 -129.02 43.87 -34.10
C LEU A 462 -129.26 45.39 -34.25
N GLY A 463 -128.80 46.00 -35.34
CA GLY A 463 -128.89 47.45 -35.60
C GLY A 463 -130.27 47.88 -36.08
N GLU A 464 -130.95 47.05 -36.87
CA GLU A 464 -132.30 47.34 -37.37
C GLU A 464 -133.35 47.33 -36.24
N ALA A 465 -133.09 46.62 -35.13
CA ALA A 465 -134.00 46.55 -33.98
C ALA A 465 -133.74 47.62 -32.88
N ARG A 466 -132.66 48.41 -32.92
CA ARG A 466 -132.33 49.41 -31.87
C ARG A 466 -132.47 50.87 -32.29
N VAL A 467 -132.65 51.14 -33.59
CA VAL A 467 -132.79 52.51 -34.13
C VAL A 467 -134.10 53.18 -33.72
N ALA A 468 -135.12 52.41 -33.31
CA ALA A 468 -136.38 52.95 -32.78
C ALA A 468 -136.31 53.36 -31.28
N GLU A 469 -135.35 52.85 -30.50
CA GLU A 469 -135.37 52.99 -29.02
C GLU A 469 -134.29 53.94 -28.46
N HIS A 470 -133.23 54.27 -29.21
CA HIS A 470 -132.07 55.03 -28.73
C HIS A 470 -132.13 56.57 -28.93
N ARG A 471 -133.24 57.12 -29.45
CA ARG A 471 -133.38 58.58 -29.61
C ARG A 471 -133.78 59.33 -28.34
N ALA A 472 -134.08 58.63 -27.23
CA ALA A 472 -134.60 59.26 -26.00
C ALA A 472 -133.63 59.31 -24.78
N GLN A 473 -132.40 58.78 -24.83
CA GLN A 473 -131.58 58.60 -23.61
C GLN A 473 -130.11 59.11 -23.64
N ASN A 474 -129.70 59.92 -24.64
CA ASN A 474 -128.27 60.22 -24.87
C ASN A 474 -127.79 61.65 -24.48
N HIS A 475 -128.15 62.16 -23.30
CA HIS A 475 -127.56 63.42 -22.80
C HIS A 475 -126.93 63.38 -21.39
N LEU A 476 -127.07 62.30 -20.61
CA LEU A 476 -126.57 62.27 -19.21
C LEU A 476 -125.33 61.39 -18.95
N GLN A 477 -124.86 60.57 -19.89
CA GLN A 477 -123.76 59.62 -19.62
C GLN A 477 -122.35 60.05 -20.09
N LEU A 478 -122.22 61.13 -20.87
CA LEU A 478 -120.93 61.56 -21.44
C LEU A 478 -120.04 62.37 -20.46
N LYS A 479 -120.60 62.93 -19.38
CA LYS A 479 -119.85 63.79 -18.44
C LYS A 479 -119.12 63.04 -17.31
N VAL A 480 -119.64 61.87 -16.92
CA VAL A 480 -119.07 61.04 -15.83
C VAL A 480 -117.85 60.23 -16.32
N PHE A 481 -117.82 59.81 -17.59
CA PHE A 481 -116.69 59.06 -18.13
C PHE A 481 -115.43 59.91 -18.38
N LEU A 482 -115.60 61.19 -18.74
CA LEU A 482 -114.46 62.10 -18.94
C LEU A 482 -113.76 62.42 -17.62
N THR A 483 -114.53 62.70 -16.56
CA THR A 483 -114.00 62.99 -15.22
C THR A 483 -113.32 61.78 -14.57
N TRP A 484 -113.84 60.56 -14.80
CA TRP A 484 -113.21 59.32 -14.34
C TRP A 484 -111.92 58.99 -15.12
N ARG A 485 -111.87 59.25 -16.43
CA ARG A 485 -110.67 59.04 -17.26
C ARG A 485 -109.52 59.97 -16.87
N GLU A 486 -109.81 61.23 -16.54
CA GLU A 486 -108.81 62.20 -16.11
C GLU A 486 -108.27 61.88 -14.71
N ALA A 487 -109.13 61.48 -13.77
CA ALA A 487 -108.71 61.06 -12.43
C ALA A 487 -107.88 59.76 -12.44
N THR A 488 -108.24 58.79 -13.29
CA THR A 488 -107.48 57.53 -13.42
C THR A 488 -106.14 57.74 -14.15
N ALA A 489 -106.07 58.64 -15.15
CA ALA A 489 -104.81 59.00 -15.79
C ALA A 489 -103.83 59.68 -14.80
N GLY A 490 -104.32 60.60 -13.95
CA GLY A 490 -103.51 61.23 -12.91
C GLY A 490 -103.00 60.25 -11.83
N ALA A 491 -103.85 59.30 -11.42
CA ALA A 491 -103.47 58.26 -10.45
C ALA A 491 -102.45 57.25 -11.02
N VAL A 492 -102.51 56.94 -12.32
CA VAL A 492 -101.53 56.06 -12.98
C VAL A 492 -100.18 56.78 -13.16
N LEU A 493 -100.19 58.07 -13.50
CA LEU A 493 -98.97 58.85 -13.67
C LEU A 493 -98.19 59.00 -12.35
N THR A 494 -98.89 59.32 -11.26
CA THR A 494 -98.29 59.44 -9.91
C THR A 494 -97.74 58.09 -9.41
N ARG A 495 -98.44 56.98 -9.69
CA ARG A 495 -97.97 55.63 -9.33
C ARG A 495 -96.76 55.19 -10.17
N HIS A 496 -96.67 55.63 -11.43
CA HIS A 496 -95.50 55.40 -12.27
C HIS A 496 -94.29 56.19 -11.78
N GLN A 497 -94.45 57.49 -11.47
CA GLN A 497 -93.41 58.34 -10.90
C GLN A 497 -92.89 57.81 -9.55
N GLN A 498 -93.78 57.33 -8.68
CA GLN A 498 -93.38 56.67 -7.42
C GLN A 498 -92.59 55.38 -7.65
N ARG A 499 -92.96 54.58 -8.67
CA ARG A 499 -92.28 53.33 -9.01
C ARG A 499 -90.89 53.58 -9.61
N GLU A 500 -90.75 54.62 -10.42
CA GLU A 500 -89.46 55.06 -10.96
C GLU A 500 -88.54 55.58 -9.87
N ALA A 501 -89.03 56.42 -8.95
CA ALA A 501 -88.26 56.87 -7.79
C ALA A 501 -87.78 55.70 -6.90
N LEU A 502 -88.64 54.71 -6.66
CA LEU A 502 -88.27 53.48 -5.94
C LEU A 502 -87.22 52.65 -6.71
N SER A 503 -87.34 52.55 -8.04
CA SER A 503 -86.35 51.86 -8.87
C SER A 503 -84.97 52.54 -8.84
N GLN A 504 -84.92 53.88 -8.86
CA GLN A 504 -83.69 54.66 -8.84
C GLN A 504 -83.00 54.59 -7.46
N THR A 505 -83.78 54.67 -6.38
CA THR A 505 -83.27 54.47 -5.01
C THR A 505 -82.77 53.04 -4.80
N GLN A 506 -83.44 52.04 -5.37
CA GLN A 506 -82.99 50.65 -5.29
C GLN A 506 -81.72 50.39 -6.13
N GLN A 507 -81.60 51.00 -7.32
CA GLN A 507 -80.39 50.94 -8.15
C GLN A 507 -79.18 51.58 -7.46
N THR A 508 -79.34 52.78 -6.88
CA THR A 508 -78.27 53.46 -6.14
C THR A 508 -77.86 52.71 -4.89
N THR A 509 -78.82 52.14 -4.15
CA THR A 509 -78.54 51.28 -2.97
C THR A 509 -77.80 49.99 -3.37
N ASN A 510 -78.20 49.36 -4.48
CA ASN A 510 -77.52 48.17 -5.00
C ASN A 510 -76.10 48.48 -5.50
N GLN A 511 -75.90 49.62 -6.17
CA GLN A 511 -74.56 50.10 -6.55
C GLN A 511 -73.69 50.36 -5.32
N ALA A 512 -74.22 50.98 -4.27
CA ALA A 512 -73.50 51.21 -3.02
C ALA A 512 -73.08 49.89 -2.34
N ARG A 513 -73.99 48.89 -2.27
CA ARG A 513 -73.67 47.55 -1.74
C ARG A 513 -72.60 46.84 -2.58
N LEU A 514 -72.67 46.95 -3.91
CA LEU A 514 -71.66 46.39 -4.82
C LEU A 514 -70.29 47.05 -4.63
N LEU A 515 -70.24 48.38 -4.47
CA LEU A 515 -68.99 49.09 -4.21
C LEU A 515 -68.40 48.72 -2.84
N GLN A 516 -69.24 48.56 -1.82
CA GLN A 516 -68.80 48.19 -0.47
C GLN A 516 -68.26 46.75 -0.44
N SER A 517 -68.96 45.81 -1.09
CA SER A 517 -68.50 44.42 -1.25
C SER A 517 -67.23 44.33 -2.11
N PHE A 518 -67.11 45.14 -3.17
CA PHE A 518 -65.88 45.21 -3.97
C PHE A 518 -64.70 45.79 -3.18
N ARG A 519 -64.90 46.83 -2.38
CA ARG A 519 -63.88 47.38 -1.48
C ARG A 519 -63.44 46.35 -0.44
N HIS A 520 -64.40 45.62 0.15
CA HIS A 520 -64.12 44.56 1.11
C HIS A 520 -63.32 43.42 0.48
N TRP A 521 -63.75 42.93 -0.70
CA TRP A 521 -63.02 41.92 -1.48
C TRP A 521 -61.60 42.39 -1.82
N ARG A 522 -61.41 43.64 -2.20
CA ARG A 522 -60.08 44.20 -2.53
C ARG A 522 -59.17 44.27 -1.29
N LYS A 523 -59.73 44.58 -0.11
CA LYS A 523 -59.02 44.57 1.17
C LYS A 523 -58.59 43.14 1.54
N GLN A 524 -59.52 42.18 1.50
CA GLN A 524 -59.26 40.77 1.77
C GLN A 524 -58.23 40.17 0.80
N THR A 525 -58.30 40.53 -0.48
CA THR A 525 -57.33 40.06 -1.49
C THR A 525 -55.92 40.61 -1.21
N ARG A 526 -55.81 41.86 -0.71
CA ARG A 526 -54.52 42.45 -0.29
C ARG A 526 -53.98 41.78 0.99
N GLU A 527 -54.83 41.47 1.95
CA GLU A 527 -54.48 40.78 3.20
C GLU A 527 -54.04 39.34 2.92
N ALA A 528 -54.80 38.57 2.12
CA ALA A 528 -54.43 37.23 1.70
C ALA A 528 -53.11 37.19 0.88
N ARG A 529 -52.82 38.23 0.08
CA ARG A 529 -51.53 38.38 -0.60
C ARG A 529 -50.39 38.67 0.38
N ARG A 530 -50.61 39.50 1.40
CA ARG A 530 -49.62 39.78 2.46
C ARG A 530 -49.33 38.53 3.28
N GLN A 531 -50.37 37.80 3.70
CA GLN A 531 -50.20 36.53 4.40
C GLN A 531 -49.43 35.52 3.55
N ARG A 532 -49.74 35.37 2.26
CA ARG A 532 -48.94 34.51 1.35
C ARG A 532 -47.48 34.92 1.28
N ARG A 533 -47.18 36.22 1.12
CA ARG A 533 -45.78 36.71 1.13
C ARG A 533 -45.08 36.44 2.46
N ASN A 534 -45.77 36.62 3.58
CA ASN A 534 -45.21 36.36 4.91
C ASN A 534 -44.96 34.86 5.12
N MET A 535 -45.88 34.00 4.67
CA MET A 535 -45.73 32.54 4.71
C MET A 535 -44.59 32.05 3.80
N GLU A 536 -44.48 32.61 2.59
CA GLU A 536 -43.35 32.36 1.69
C GLU A 536 -42.03 32.83 2.30
N GLY A 537 -42.00 34.00 2.94
CA GLY A 537 -40.84 34.52 3.67
C GLY A 537 -40.43 33.63 4.85
N ALA A 538 -41.39 33.14 5.63
CA ALA A 538 -41.16 32.19 6.71
C ALA A 538 -40.61 30.86 6.17
N ALA A 539 -41.21 30.31 5.11
CA ALA A 539 -40.75 29.08 4.47
C ALA A 539 -39.32 29.21 3.91
N GLN A 540 -38.99 30.34 3.28
CA GLN A 540 -37.62 30.63 2.79
C GLN A 540 -36.62 30.74 3.94
N HIS A 541 -36.99 31.40 5.04
CA HIS A 541 -36.14 31.51 6.22
C HIS A 541 -35.92 30.13 6.89
N HIS A 542 -36.98 29.32 7.03
CA HIS A 542 -36.86 27.95 7.52
C HIS A 542 -35.98 27.08 6.61
N HIS A 543 -36.15 27.18 5.29
CA HIS A 543 -35.32 26.47 4.33
C HIS A 543 -33.85 26.92 4.41
N SER A 544 -33.59 28.23 4.48
CA SER A 544 -32.25 28.78 4.66
C SER A 544 -31.59 28.30 5.96
N LYS A 545 -32.33 28.30 7.08
CA LYS A 545 -31.84 27.80 8.36
C LYS A 545 -31.57 26.30 8.33
N LEU A 546 -32.43 25.52 7.66
CA LEU A 546 -32.24 24.09 7.47
C LEU A 546 -30.96 23.82 6.66
N VAL A 547 -30.80 24.52 5.52
CA VAL A 547 -29.60 24.44 4.69
C VAL A 547 -28.35 24.81 5.49
N CYS A 548 -28.38 25.88 6.29
CA CYS A 548 -27.24 26.26 7.11
C CYS A 548 -26.90 25.19 8.17
N LYS A 549 -27.91 24.61 8.83
CA LYS A 549 -27.74 23.49 9.78
C LYS A 549 -27.17 22.23 9.10
N THR A 550 -27.67 21.86 7.92
CA THR A 550 -27.18 20.67 7.20
C THR A 550 -25.77 20.89 6.67
N LEU A 551 -25.45 22.09 6.18
CA LEU A 551 -24.12 22.42 5.66
C LEU A 551 -23.07 22.47 6.78
N THR A 552 -23.43 22.99 7.95
CA THR A 552 -22.54 22.96 9.13
C THR A 552 -22.33 21.55 9.65
N ALA A 553 -23.37 20.70 9.69
CA ALA A 553 -23.23 19.28 10.01
C ALA A 553 -22.36 18.53 9.00
N TRP A 554 -22.56 18.77 7.70
CA TRP A 554 -21.75 18.20 6.62
C TRP A 554 -20.29 18.62 6.71
N ASN A 555 -20.02 19.90 6.99
CA ASN A 555 -18.66 20.40 7.20
C ASN A 555 -17.97 19.73 8.39
N LYS A 556 -18.67 19.55 9.52
CA LYS A 556 -18.16 18.81 10.68
C LYS A 556 -17.84 17.36 10.34
N PHE A 557 -18.75 16.67 9.66
CA PHE A 557 -18.54 15.29 9.19
C PHE A 557 -17.33 15.19 8.25
N HIS A 558 -17.21 16.11 7.30
CA HIS A 558 -16.10 16.13 6.36
C HIS A 558 -14.75 16.43 7.03
N GLN A 559 -14.72 17.32 8.02
CA GLN A 559 -13.53 17.55 8.86
C GLN A 559 -13.14 16.29 9.65
N GLN A 560 -14.11 15.59 10.25
CA GLN A 560 -13.87 14.32 10.93
C GLN A 560 -13.30 13.25 9.97
N GLN A 561 -13.85 13.14 8.75
CA GLN A 561 -13.34 12.21 7.74
C GLN A 561 -11.90 12.57 7.29
N ARG A 562 -11.59 13.86 7.15
CA ARG A 562 -10.21 14.31 6.89
C ARG A 562 -9.28 13.94 8.04
N ARG A 563 -9.66 14.18 9.30
CA ARG A 563 -8.88 13.77 10.48
C ARG A 563 -8.65 12.26 10.51
N LYS A 564 -9.68 11.44 10.28
CA LYS A 564 -9.56 9.97 10.20
C LYS A 564 -8.59 9.53 9.11
N LYS A 565 -8.61 10.16 7.92
CA LYS A 565 -7.65 9.88 6.83
C LYS A 565 -6.22 10.25 7.21
N VAL A 566 -6.01 11.39 7.88
CA VAL A 566 -4.69 11.81 8.36
C VAL A 566 -4.17 10.85 9.42
N LEU A 567 -4.99 10.50 10.42
CA LEU A 567 -4.63 9.52 11.45
C LEU A 567 -4.30 8.15 10.86
N LYS A 568 -5.05 7.67 9.86
CA LYS A 568 -4.71 6.43 9.16
C LYS A 568 -3.34 6.50 8.46
N ARG A 569 -3.02 7.64 7.82
CA ARG A 569 -1.70 7.83 7.18
C ARG A 569 -0.58 7.89 8.21
N GLN A 570 -0.78 8.60 9.31
CA GLN A 570 0.17 8.66 10.42
C GLN A 570 0.37 7.28 11.06
N GLY A 571 -0.71 6.52 11.29
CA GLY A 571 -0.64 5.15 11.79
C GLY A 571 0.16 4.23 10.88
N LEU A 572 -0.04 4.31 9.55
CA LEU A 572 0.77 3.56 8.59
C LEU A 572 2.26 3.95 8.61
N LEU A 573 2.57 5.25 8.76
CA LEU A 573 3.96 5.72 8.87
C LEU A 573 4.63 5.23 10.15
N LEU A 574 3.93 5.30 11.29
CA LEU A 574 4.41 4.80 12.57
C LEU A 574 4.64 3.28 12.53
N LEU A 575 3.74 2.53 11.87
CA LEU A 575 3.89 1.09 11.72
C LEU A 575 5.09 0.73 10.85
N LYS A 576 5.35 1.48 9.76
CA LYS A 576 6.57 1.34 8.96
C LYS A 576 7.83 1.67 9.75
N LEU A 577 7.83 2.76 10.52
CA LEU A 577 8.96 3.13 11.39
C LEU A 577 9.24 2.05 12.44
N LYS A 578 8.20 1.51 13.10
CA LYS A 578 8.36 0.39 14.03
C LYS A 578 8.89 -0.87 13.36
N MET A 579 8.46 -1.17 12.13
CA MET A 579 9.04 -2.28 11.37
C MET A 579 10.53 -2.05 11.08
N TYR A 580 10.91 -0.87 10.59
CA TYR A 580 12.32 -0.56 10.33
C TYR A 580 13.16 -0.61 11.61
N GLN A 581 12.64 -0.12 12.73
CA GLN A 581 13.29 -0.21 14.03
C GLN A 581 13.51 -1.68 14.43
N LYS A 582 12.50 -2.54 14.34
CA LYS A 582 12.65 -3.99 14.62
C LYS A 582 13.72 -4.64 13.74
N TYR A 583 13.73 -4.37 12.44
CA TYR A 583 14.74 -4.93 11.54
C TYR A 583 16.14 -4.38 11.82
N PHE A 584 16.26 -3.11 12.17
CA PHE A 584 17.52 -2.50 12.55
C PHE A 584 18.07 -3.09 13.86
N GLU A 585 17.21 -3.29 14.86
CA GLU A 585 17.57 -3.97 16.11
C GLU A 585 18.04 -5.41 15.85
N MET A 586 17.32 -6.15 15.00
CA MET A 586 17.70 -7.51 14.61
C MET A 586 19.03 -7.55 13.84
N TRP A 587 19.26 -6.60 12.93
CA TRP A 587 20.54 -6.44 12.24
C TRP A 587 21.67 -6.11 13.22
N LYS A 588 21.43 -5.21 14.17
CA LYS A 588 22.41 -4.82 15.20
C LYS A 588 22.81 -6.02 16.05
N ILE A 589 21.86 -6.86 16.46
CA ILE A 589 22.12 -8.10 17.18
C ILE A 589 22.96 -9.06 16.32
N LYS A 590 22.59 -9.28 15.06
CA LYS A 590 23.36 -10.12 14.12
C LYS A 590 24.80 -9.62 13.92
N LEU A 591 24.97 -8.31 13.77
CA LEU A 591 26.30 -7.70 13.63
C LEU A 591 27.14 -7.88 14.90
N GLN A 592 26.54 -7.71 16.07
CA GLN A 592 27.22 -7.98 17.34
C GLN A 592 27.61 -9.46 17.47
N HIS A 593 26.77 -10.38 17.01
CA HIS A 593 27.10 -11.80 16.98
C HIS A 593 28.28 -12.08 16.05
N ARG A 594 28.26 -11.56 14.82
CA ARG A 594 29.39 -11.67 13.87
C ARG A 594 30.70 -11.11 14.41
N ARG A 595 30.65 -9.98 15.12
CA ARG A 595 31.84 -9.42 15.79
C ARG A 595 32.35 -10.33 16.92
N ARG A 596 31.46 -10.94 17.69
CA ARG A 596 31.85 -11.92 18.73
C ARG A 596 32.48 -13.15 18.12
N GLU A 597 31.90 -13.69 17.04
CA GLU A 597 32.47 -14.80 16.27
C GLU A 597 33.88 -14.44 15.76
N ALA A 598 34.06 -13.27 15.11
CA ALA A 598 35.36 -12.83 14.63
C ALA A 598 36.40 -12.73 15.76
N ASN A 599 36.06 -12.10 16.88
CA ASN A 599 36.95 -12.00 18.04
C ASN A 599 37.29 -13.39 18.63
N GLN A 600 36.34 -14.33 18.61
CA GLN A 600 36.58 -15.71 19.06
C GLN A 600 37.49 -16.46 18.09
N VAL A 601 37.33 -16.26 16.78
CA VAL A 601 38.20 -16.83 15.74
C VAL A 601 39.61 -16.26 15.85
N GLU A 602 39.77 -14.94 16.04
CA GLU A 602 41.07 -14.31 16.26
C GLU A 602 41.76 -14.87 17.51
N ARG A 603 41.03 -15.03 18.63
CA ARG A 603 41.56 -15.68 19.84
C ARG A 603 41.97 -17.13 19.59
N ALA A 604 41.16 -17.89 18.86
CA ALA A 604 41.47 -19.28 18.53
C ALA A 604 42.72 -19.37 17.65
N LEU A 605 42.85 -18.50 16.64
CA LEU A 605 44.04 -18.41 15.79
C LEU A 605 45.28 -18.00 16.58
N TRP A 606 45.14 -17.10 17.55
CA TRP A 606 46.22 -16.72 18.45
C TRP A 606 46.66 -17.89 19.36
N HIS A 607 45.71 -18.63 19.95
CA HIS A 607 46.05 -19.84 20.70
C HIS A 607 46.69 -20.92 19.81
N TRP A 608 46.23 -21.03 18.56
CA TRP A 608 46.80 -21.98 17.60
C TRP A 608 48.22 -21.60 17.21
N SER A 609 48.50 -20.31 16.95
CA SER A 609 49.85 -19.84 16.62
C SER A 609 50.82 -20.03 17.78
N LEU A 610 50.40 -19.78 19.02
CA LEU A 610 51.19 -20.08 20.22
C LEU A 610 51.46 -21.58 20.37
N THR A 611 50.47 -22.41 20.12
CA THR A 611 50.62 -23.88 20.16
C THR A 611 51.60 -24.35 19.08
N LEU A 612 51.53 -23.76 17.89
CA LEU A 612 52.46 -24.05 16.79
C LEU A 612 53.88 -23.62 17.14
N GLN A 613 54.05 -22.42 17.69
CA GLN A 613 55.35 -21.92 18.18
C GLN A 613 55.92 -22.84 19.26
N ALA A 614 55.11 -23.27 20.23
CA ALA A 614 55.53 -24.21 21.27
C ALA A 614 55.96 -25.57 20.70
N LYS A 615 55.23 -26.10 19.71
CA LYS A 615 55.60 -27.34 19.00
C LYS A 615 56.91 -27.19 18.25
N VAL A 616 57.12 -26.09 17.53
CA VAL A 616 58.37 -25.81 16.81
C VAL A 616 59.55 -25.69 17.79
N LEU A 617 59.38 -24.96 18.88
CA LEU A 617 60.41 -24.83 19.93
C LEU A 617 60.74 -26.18 20.58
N TYR A 618 59.73 -27.03 20.80
CA TYR A 618 59.93 -28.38 21.31
C TYR A 618 60.73 -29.25 20.33
N GLN A 619 60.37 -29.24 19.04
CA GLN A 619 61.10 -29.97 18.00
C GLN A 619 62.53 -29.45 17.82
N TRP A 620 62.72 -28.13 17.87
CA TRP A 620 64.06 -27.52 17.84
C TRP A 620 64.89 -27.93 19.06
N ARG A 621 64.30 -27.94 20.26
CA ARG A 621 64.99 -28.42 21.48
C ARG A 621 65.42 -29.88 21.36
N LEU A 622 64.55 -30.75 20.83
CA LEU A 622 64.89 -32.14 20.55
C LEU A 622 66.05 -32.25 19.57
N TRP A 623 65.97 -31.53 18.44
CA TRP A 623 67.05 -31.50 17.46
C TRP A 623 68.38 -30.98 18.04
N VAL A 624 68.36 -29.89 18.83
CA VAL A 624 69.56 -29.37 19.50
C VAL A 624 70.12 -30.41 20.48
N SER A 625 69.27 -31.11 21.23
CA SER A 625 69.73 -32.18 22.14
C SER A 625 70.35 -33.36 21.37
N GLU A 626 69.79 -33.71 20.22
CA GLU A 626 70.34 -34.75 19.34
C GLU A 626 71.68 -34.31 18.74
N GLN A 627 71.82 -33.05 18.32
CA GLN A 627 73.08 -32.49 17.83
C GLN A 627 74.15 -32.43 18.92
N ARG A 628 73.77 -32.11 20.17
CA ARG A 628 74.68 -32.19 21.31
C ARG A 628 75.13 -33.63 21.56
N SER A 629 74.20 -34.59 21.55
CA SER A 629 74.52 -36.01 21.70
C SER A 629 75.47 -36.51 20.59
N LYS A 630 75.24 -36.12 19.33
CA LYS A 630 76.12 -36.46 18.20
C LYS A 630 77.52 -35.86 18.36
N ARG A 631 77.63 -34.61 18.81
CA ARG A 631 78.93 -33.97 19.11
C ARG A 631 79.65 -34.64 20.28
N GLU A 632 78.92 -35.00 21.34
CA GLU A 632 79.49 -35.75 22.46
C GLU A 632 79.97 -37.13 22.04
N GLN A 633 79.23 -37.83 21.19
CA GLN A 633 79.66 -39.11 20.60
C GLN A 633 80.92 -38.94 19.74
N ALA A 634 80.99 -37.91 18.89
CA ALA A 634 82.17 -37.60 18.11
C ALA A 634 83.39 -37.24 18.99
N ALA A 635 83.18 -36.47 20.05
CA ALA A 635 84.23 -36.14 21.02
C ALA A 635 84.73 -37.39 21.77
N ARG A 636 83.83 -38.29 22.18
CA ARG A 636 84.20 -39.58 22.79
C ARG A 636 84.97 -40.46 21.81
N ALA A 637 84.55 -40.53 20.53
CA ALA A 637 85.27 -41.27 19.50
C ALA A 637 86.67 -40.68 19.25
N ALA A 638 86.80 -39.35 19.21
CA ALA A 638 88.09 -38.67 19.08
C ALA A 638 89.01 -38.90 20.30
N GLN A 639 88.45 -38.95 21.52
CA GLN A 639 89.20 -39.31 22.73
C GLN A 639 89.72 -40.75 22.65
N VAL A 640 88.87 -41.71 22.26
CA VAL A 640 89.29 -43.12 22.08
C VAL A 640 90.40 -43.24 21.03
N TYR A 641 90.28 -42.53 19.91
CA TYR A 641 91.32 -42.51 18.87
C TYR A 641 92.63 -41.89 19.38
N ARG A 642 92.56 -40.79 20.12
CA ARG A 642 93.74 -40.17 20.75
C ARG A 642 94.40 -41.11 21.75
N ASP A 643 93.62 -41.80 22.58
CA ASP A 643 94.14 -42.78 23.54
C ASP A 643 94.76 -43.98 22.85
N GLN A 644 94.22 -44.43 21.71
CA GLN A 644 94.83 -45.46 20.87
C GLN A 644 96.17 -45.01 20.31
N LEU A 645 96.25 -43.80 19.73
CA LEU A 645 97.52 -43.23 19.24
C LEU A 645 98.56 -43.06 20.35
N LEU A 646 98.13 -42.65 21.55
CA LEU A 646 99.03 -42.54 22.70
C LEU A 646 99.53 -43.92 23.15
N ARG A 647 98.67 -44.95 23.16
CA ARG A 647 99.06 -46.34 23.46
C ARG A 647 100.03 -46.89 22.43
N GLU A 648 99.76 -46.68 21.14
CA GLU A 648 100.65 -47.07 20.04
C GLU A 648 102.00 -46.33 20.14
N GLY A 649 101.98 -45.02 20.34
CA GLY A 649 103.20 -44.22 20.52
C GLY A 649 104.04 -44.66 21.71
N VAL A 650 103.42 -44.91 22.88
CA VAL A 650 104.11 -45.46 24.05
C VAL A 650 104.64 -46.86 23.77
N SER A 651 103.87 -47.72 23.09
CA SER A 651 104.34 -49.05 22.73
C SER A 651 105.56 -49.02 21.81
N CYS A 652 105.59 -48.12 20.81
CA CYS A 652 106.73 -47.92 19.93
C CYS A 652 107.98 -47.40 20.67
N ILE A 653 107.80 -46.50 21.64
CA ILE A 653 108.91 -46.00 22.46
C ILE A 653 109.46 -47.11 23.36
N LEU A 654 108.57 -47.92 23.96
CA LEU A 654 108.97 -49.04 24.81
C LEU A 654 109.64 -50.16 24.02
N THR A 655 109.17 -50.48 22.81
CA THR A 655 109.83 -51.47 21.94
C THR A 655 111.19 -50.95 21.44
N TYR A 656 111.31 -49.67 21.11
CA TYR A 656 112.61 -49.05 20.79
C TYR A 656 113.56 -49.09 21.99
N ALA A 657 113.09 -48.75 23.19
CA ALA A 657 113.88 -48.82 24.41
C ALA A 657 114.30 -50.26 24.74
N ALA A 658 113.43 -51.25 24.55
CA ALA A 658 113.76 -52.66 24.69
C ALA A 658 114.84 -53.10 23.68
N HIS A 659 114.70 -52.72 22.41
CA HIS A 659 115.74 -52.97 21.40
C HIS A 659 117.08 -52.28 21.73
N MET A 660 117.07 -51.05 22.26
CA MET A 660 118.28 -50.35 22.69
C MET A 660 118.91 -50.98 23.95
N ASN A 661 118.09 -51.55 24.83
CA ASN A 661 118.57 -52.34 25.97
C ASN A 661 119.17 -53.68 25.52
N ASP A 662 118.59 -54.35 24.52
CA ASP A 662 119.18 -55.55 23.90
C ASP A 662 120.50 -55.23 23.18
N LEU A 663 120.60 -54.04 22.58
CA LEU A 663 121.82 -53.57 21.91
C LEU A 663 122.91 -53.16 22.91
N THR A 664 122.54 -52.53 24.02
CA THR A 664 123.49 -52.24 25.11
C THR A 664 123.90 -53.50 25.87
N THR A 665 123.00 -54.46 26.09
CA THR A 665 123.35 -55.75 26.71
C THR A 665 124.28 -56.56 25.82
N SER A 666 124.03 -56.65 24.51
CA SER A 666 124.96 -57.29 23.56
C SER A 666 126.33 -56.58 23.48
N LEU A 667 126.38 -55.24 23.54
CA LEU A 667 127.65 -54.49 23.65
C LEU A 667 128.38 -54.76 24.97
N THR A 668 127.67 -54.86 26.10
CA THR A 668 128.28 -55.22 27.39
C THR A 668 128.79 -56.66 27.40
N GLN A 669 128.06 -57.61 26.82
CA GLN A 669 128.50 -59.00 26.62
C GLN A 669 129.77 -59.07 25.76
N PHE A 670 129.84 -58.31 24.66
CA PHE A 670 131.04 -58.23 23.81
C PHE A 670 132.26 -57.62 24.56
N SER A 671 132.02 -56.62 25.42
CA SER A 671 133.07 -56.02 26.27
C SER A 671 133.55 -56.96 27.39
N GLN A 672 132.66 -57.82 27.91
CA GLN A 672 132.95 -58.82 28.94
C GLN A 672 133.69 -60.03 28.35
N GLU A 673 133.33 -60.46 27.14
CA GLU A 673 134.07 -61.47 26.35
C GLU A 673 135.49 -61.00 26.03
N GLN A 674 135.71 -59.76 25.60
CA GLN A 674 137.07 -59.22 25.42
C GLN A 674 137.88 -59.16 26.71
N ARG A 675 137.26 -58.82 27.85
CA ARG A 675 137.93 -58.82 29.17
C ARG A 675 138.27 -60.25 29.64
N SER A 676 137.40 -61.23 29.39
CA SER A 676 137.65 -62.65 29.71
C SER A 676 138.75 -63.26 28.84
N GLN A 677 138.82 -62.91 27.56
CA GLN A 677 139.88 -63.35 26.63
C GLN A 677 141.24 -62.71 26.95
N ARG A 678 141.28 -61.46 27.45
CA ARG A 678 142.51 -60.82 27.95
C ARG A 678 143.00 -61.48 29.26
N LEU A 679 142.09 -61.81 30.18
CA LEU A 679 142.40 -62.54 31.42
C LEU A 679 142.89 -63.97 31.13
N GLN A 680 142.26 -64.71 30.21
CA GLN A 680 142.73 -66.05 29.79
C GLN A 680 144.10 -66.03 29.11
N ARG A 681 144.44 -64.97 28.35
CA ARG A 681 145.79 -64.79 27.77
C ARG A 681 146.84 -64.48 28.84
N VAL A 682 146.50 -63.73 29.89
CA VAL A 682 147.40 -63.43 31.03
C VAL A 682 147.58 -64.67 31.92
N VAL A 683 146.52 -65.43 32.18
CA VAL A 683 146.58 -66.69 32.93
C VAL A 683 147.36 -67.77 32.17
N LYS A 684 147.18 -67.90 30.84
CA LYS A 684 148.03 -68.79 30.00
C LYS A 684 149.50 -68.37 30.00
N ARG A 685 149.81 -67.07 30.01
CA ARG A 685 151.20 -66.58 30.12
C ARG A 685 151.81 -66.86 31.49
N CYS A 686 151.04 -66.74 32.57
CA CYS A 686 151.51 -67.02 33.93
C CYS A 686 151.68 -68.53 34.18
N ALA A 687 150.77 -69.36 33.66
CA ALA A 687 150.86 -70.83 33.75
C ALA A 687 152.02 -71.41 32.92
N MET A 688 152.28 -70.86 31.72
CA MET A 688 153.41 -71.30 30.88
C MET A 688 154.77 -70.89 31.47
N ARG A 689 154.85 -69.75 32.17
CA ARG A 689 156.08 -69.25 32.79
C ARG A 689 156.47 -70.00 34.08
N TRP A 690 155.50 -70.62 34.77
CA TRP A 690 155.75 -71.49 35.92
C TRP A 690 156.13 -72.92 35.48
N LYS A 691 155.49 -73.44 34.42
CA LYS A 691 155.81 -74.73 33.81
C LYS A 691 157.23 -74.79 33.22
N GLN A 692 157.80 -73.65 32.82
CA GLN A 692 159.16 -73.55 32.27
C GLN A 692 160.26 -73.37 33.33
N ARG A 693 159.95 -73.36 34.65
CA ARG A 693 160.93 -73.05 35.71
C ARG A 693 161.19 -74.16 36.73
N ALA A 694 160.45 -75.29 36.68
CA ALA A 694 160.52 -76.34 37.72
C ALA A 694 161.20 -77.67 37.29
N LEU A 695 161.41 -77.95 36.00
CA LEU A 695 161.97 -79.23 35.54
C LEU A 695 162.96 -79.01 34.36
N CYS A 696 164.24 -78.83 34.71
CA CYS A 696 165.55 -78.87 33.99
C CYS A 696 165.57 -79.18 32.45
N LYS A 697 166.44 -78.66 31.55
CA LYS A 697 167.79 -78.03 31.53
C LYS A 697 167.93 -77.07 30.30
N PRO A 698 168.89 -76.12 30.26
CA PRO A 698 169.19 -75.29 29.07
C PRO A 698 169.99 -76.09 28.02
N PRO A 699 169.97 -75.78 26.69
CA PRO A 699 170.81 -74.69 26.16
C PRO A 699 170.40 -74.04 24.79
N LYS A 700 171.15 -72.98 24.43
CA LYS A 700 171.47 -72.42 23.09
C LYS A 700 170.37 -71.63 22.36
N GLU A 701 170.48 -70.29 22.36
CA GLU A 701 171.27 -69.48 21.40
C GLU A 701 170.73 -69.49 19.96
N GLN A 702 170.12 -68.36 19.59
CA GLN A 702 170.31 -67.59 18.34
C GLN A 702 169.38 -66.36 18.47
N GLN A 703 169.86 -65.14 18.75
CA GLN A 703 170.49 -64.19 17.80
C GLN A 703 169.74 -64.17 16.45
N VAL A 704 169.24 -63.09 15.85
CA VAL A 704 169.62 -61.66 15.80
C VAL A 704 168.56 -61.04 14.85
N HIS A 705 167.72 -60.10 15.31
CA HIS A 705 167.72 -58.65 14.97
C HIS A 705 166.81 -58.18 13.80
N PRO A 706 166.43 -56.87 13.82
CA PRO A 706 165.23 -56.26 13.20
C PRO A 706 165.59 -55.45 11.94
N PRO A 707 164.69 -54.62 11.35
CA PRO A 707 164.57 -53.19 11.76
C PRO A 707 163.17 -52.54 11.51
N LYS A 708 162.68 -51.64 12.40
CA LYS A 708 162.66 -50.15 12.38
C LYS A 708 161.41 -49.45 11.77
N LYS A 709 160.80 -48.62 12.63
CA LYS A 709 160.16 -47.28 12.42
C LYS A 709 158.92 -47.24 11.49
N SER A 710 157.78 -46.70 11.95
CA SER A 710 157.52 -45.25 11.84
C SER A 710 156.36 -44.76 12.74
N VAL A 711 156.46 -43.47 13.09
CA VAL A 711 155.42 -42.59 13.65
C VAL A 711 154.85 -41.79 12.50
N THR A 712 153.51 -41.64 12.39
CA THR A 712 152.89 -40.40 11.87
C THR A 712 151.41 -40.26 12.28
N PHE A 713 151.06 -39.04 12.69
CA PHE A 713 149.72 -38.45 12.66
C PHE A 713 149.29 -38.19 11.20
N CYS A 714 147.97 -38.14 10.94
CA CYS A 714 147.32 -37.00 10.26
C CYS A 714 145.79 -37.16 10.12
N LEU A 715 145.15 -35.98 10.15
CA LEU A 715 143.76 -35.62 9.89
C LEU A 715 143.33 -35.88 8.44
N THR A 716 142.02 -36.03 8.21
CA THR A 716 141.30 -35.51 7.03
C THR A 716 139.77 -35.51 7.25
N GLU A 717 139.18 -34.31 7.35
CA GLU A 717 138.00 -33.92 6.54
C GLU A 717 138.45 -33.76 5.05
N PRO A 718 137.63 -33.56 3.99
CA PRO A 718 136.22 -33.11 3.89
C PRO A 718 135.40 -34.00 2.89
N ALA A 719 134.21 -33.72 2.33
CA ALA A 719 133.62 -32.48 1.86
C ALA A 719 132.20 -32.65 1.24
N PHE A 720 131.43 -31.53 1.22
CA PHE A 720 130.34 -31.11 0.32
C PHE A 720 129.01 -31.93 0.24
N GLY A 721 127.82 -31.33 0.19
CA GLY A 721 127.48 -30.02 -0.37
C GLY A 721 126.32 -29.28 0.29
N ARG A 722 126.50 -27.95 0.36
CA ARG A 722 125.51 -26.87 0.38
C ARG A 722 124.77 -26.83 -0.96
N VAL A 723 123.47 -26.54 -0.95
CA VAL A 723 122.84 -25.46 -1.75
C VAL A 723 121.55 -24.98 -1.04
N LEU A 724 121.51 -23.69 -0.71
CA LEU A 724 120.38 -22.74 -0.75
C LEU A 724 120.99 -21.46 -1.40
N PRO A 725 120.25 -20.45 -1.94
CA PRO A 725 118.92 -19.99 -1.50
C PRO A 725 118.03 -19.28 -2.57
N SER A 726 116.95 -18.64 -2.06
CA SER A 726 116.34 -17.37 -2.53
C SER A 726 115.36 -17.41 -3.71
N ASP A 727 114.25 -16.65 -3.78
CA ASP A 727 113.44 -15.76 -2.91
C ASP A 727 111.99 -15.87 -3.54
N SER A 728 110.84 -15.50 -2.99
CA SER A 728 110.38 -14.23 -2.43
C SER A 728 108.92 -14.38 -1.99
N GLU A 729 108.59 -13.64 -0.93
CA GLU A 729 107.33 -12.91 -0.66
C GLU A 729 106.03 -13.64 -0.28
N GLU A 730 105.62 -13.35 0.96
CA GLU A 730 104.25 -13.37 1.45
C GLU A 730 103.43 -12.22 0.84
N GLN A 731 102.16 -12.47 0.48
CA GLN A 731 101.06 -11.61 0.96
C GLN A 731 99.64 -12.21 0.79
N ALA A 732 98.99 -12.34 1.94
CA ALA A 732 97.60 -12.10 2.33
C ALA A 732 96.38 -12.27 1.37
N ASP A 733 95.33 -12.81 2.03
CA ASP A 733 93.91 -12.46 1.92
C ASP A 733 93.01 -13.04 0.81
N GLY A 734 91.84 -13.49 1.26
CA GLY A 734 90.60 -12.96 0.68
C GLY A 734 89.73 -13.90 -0.14
N ALA A 735 88.59 -14.25 0.45
CA ALA A 735 87.28 -14.28 -0.19
C ALA A 735 87.04 -15.23 -1.38
N LEU A 736 86.33 -16.32 -1.03
CA LEU A 736 85.23 -16.91 -1.81
C LEU A 736 84.46 -15.89 -2.66
N ARG A 737 84.33 -16.16 -3.97
CA ARG A 737 83.04 -16.28 -4.69
C ARG A 737 83.19 -16.66 -6.17
N GLN A 738 82.26 -17.52 -6.61
CA GLN A 738 81.66 -17.64 -7.97
C GLN A 738 82.60 -18.15 -9.10
N ALA A 739 82.21 -19.03 -10.03
CA ALA A 739 80.91 -19.58 -10.44
C ALA A 739 81.14 -20.84 -11.30
N ASP A 740 80.09 -21.67 -11.42
CA ASP A 740 79.64 -22.51 -12.55
C ASP A 740 80.63 -23.52 -13.19
N SER A 741 80.25 -24.75 -13.58
CA SER A 741 79.05 -25.16 -14.32
C SER A 741 78.91 -26.70 -14.38
N THR A 742 77.65 -27.19 -14.47
CA THR A 742 77.11 -28.28 -15.35
C THR A 742 77.84 -29.64 -15.43
N LEU A 743 77.25 -30.84 -15.28
CA LEU A 743 75.99 -31.40 -15.82
C LEU A 743 75.60 -32.70 -15.05
N GLU A 744 74.28 -32.93 -14.96
CA GLU A 744 73.51 -34.18 -15.07
C GLU A 744 74.07 -35.52 -14.53
N THR A 745 73.30 -36.20 -13.66
CA THR A 745 72.51 -37.42 -13.98
C THR A 745 71.88 -38.05 -12.72
N GLN A 746 70.54 -38.09 -12.71
CA GLN A 746 69.60 -39.11 -12.19
C GLN A 746 69.95 -39.95 -10.94
N ASN A 747 69.18 -39.75 -9.84
CA ASN A 747 68.11 -40.65 -9.33
C ASN A 747 67.86 -40.49 -7.81
N GLN A 748 66.59 -40.20 -7.48
CA GLN A 748 65.72 -40.71 -6.38
C GLN A 748 66.36 -40.90 -4.97
N ASP A 749 65.83 -40.40 -3.84
CA ASP A 749 64.43 -40.42 -3.41
C ASP A 749 64.20 -39.60 -2.10
N ILE A 750 62.95 -39.10 -1.94
CA ILE A 750 62.18 -38.86 -0.68
C ILE A 750 62.63 -37.75 0.31
N LEU A 751 61.82 -36.67 0.40
CA LEU A 751 61.13 -36.16 1.62
C LEU A 751 60.29 -34.90 1.25
N LEU A 752 59.01 -34.89 1.67
CA LEU A 752 57.93 -33.93 1.33
C LEU A 752 58.09 -32.51 1.98
N PRO A 753 57.29 -31.49 1.58
CA PRO A 753 56.04 -31.24 2.33
C PRO A 753 54.82 -30.76 1.49
N PRO A 754 53.58 -30.92 2.01
CA PRO A 754 52.33 -30.58 1.32
C PRO A 754 51.76 -29.21 1.70
N SER A 755 51.22 -28.50 0.71
CA SER A 755 50.25 -27.42 0.91
C SER A 755 48.95 -27.75 0.17
N ALA A 756 48.01 -28.25 0.96
CA ALA A 756 46.61 -27.85 1.06
C ALA A 756 45.60 -28.00 -0.11
N PHE A 757 44.43 -28.53 0.33
CA PHE A 757 43.04 -28.35 -0.11
C PHE A 757 42.32 -29.39 -0.99
N MET A 758 41.39 -30.07 -0.28
CA MET A 758 40.03 -30.51 -0.63
C MET A 758 39.84 -31.76 -1.50
N THR A 759 39.18 -32.77 -0.91
CA THR A 759 37.85 -33.26 -1.36
C THR A 759 37.24 -34.24 -0.34
N SER A 760 36.00 -33.95 0.04
CA SER A 760 34.84 -34.85 0.16
C SER A 760 35.00 -36.30 0.68
N GLY A 761 34.20 -36.64 1.70
CA GLY A 761 33.34 -37.84 1.61
C GLY A 761 33.36 -38.87 2.75
N THR A 762 32.30 -38.83 3.56
CA THR A 762 31.41 -39.95 3.97
C THR A 762 31.70 -40.93 5.14
N HIS A 763 30.68 -41.03 6.02
CA HIS A 763 30.23 -42.15 6.91
C HIS A 763 31.07 -42.44 8.19
N LYS A 764 30.55 -42.76 9.40
CA LYS A 764 29.23 -43.24 9.89
C LYS A 764 29.24 -43.32 11.45
N THR A 765 28.06 -43.18 12.10
CA THR A 765 27.61 -43.77 13.42
C THR A 765 28.31 -43.34 14.75
N LEU A 766 27.71 -43.16 15.95
CA LEU A 766 26.41 -43.53 16.55
C LEU A 766 26.26 -42.83 17.96
N ASP A 767 25.01 -42.60 18.40
CA ASP A 767 24.42 -42.44 19.77
C ASP A 767 24.61 -41.17 20.66
N GLN A 768 23.53 -40.40 20.89
CA GLN A 768 22.52 -40.39 22.01
C GLN A 768 23.00 -39.56 23.23
N SER A 769 22.30 -38.57 23.81
CA SER A 769 20.88 -38.48 24.20
C SER A 769 20.47 -37.09 24.78
N SER A 770 19.16 -36.78 24.69
CA SER A 770 18.28 -35.91 25.54
C SER A 770 18.57 -34.40 25.73
N SER A 771 17.75 -33.48 25.19
CA SER A 771 16.48 -32.88 25.71
C SER A 771 16.72 -31.39 26.04
N SER A 772 15.90 -30.36 25.80
CA SER A 772 14.44 -30.20 25.64
C SER A 772 14.09 -28.80 25.08
N PHE A 773 13.22 -28.73 24.04
CA PHE A 773 12.14 -27.75 23.66
C PHE A 773 12.23 -26.21 23.91
N PRO A 774 11.37 -25.35 23.29
CA PRO A 774 10.63 -25.42 21.99
C PRO A 774 10.64 -24.10 21.14
N GLU A 775 10.40 -24.20 19.83
CA GLU A 775 9.59 -23.28 18.96
C GLU A 775 9.66 -23.81 17.50
N GLU A 776 8.58 -24.35 16.96
CA GLU A 776 7.64 -23.70 16.02
C GLU A 776 8.28 -23.21 14.70
N ASP A 777 8.29 -24.07 13.66
CA ASP A 777 7.98 -23.61 12.31
C ASP A 777 7.45 -24.71 11.38
N LEU A 778 6.62 -24.25 10.45
CA LEU A 778 5.73 -24.95 9.53
C LEU A 778 6.47 -25.62 8.37
N LEU A 779 6.20 -26.90 8.06
CA LEU A 779 6.21 -27.40 6.68
C LEU A 779 5.18 -28.51 6.41
N ILE A 780 4.42 -28.26 5.36
CA ILE A 780 3.38 -29.08 4.74
C ILE A 780 4.02 -30.18 3.90
N ARG A 781 3.55 -31.41 4.13
CA ARG A 781 3.94 -32.65 3.43
C ARG A 781 3.27 -32.74 2.05
N SER A 782 4.07 -33.06 1.05
CA SER A 782 3.66 -33.38 -0.33
C SER A 782 2.93 -34.74 -0.39
N TYR A 783 1.75 -34.76 -1.02
CA TYR A 783 1.11 -35.98 -1.51
C TYR A 783 1.03 -35.93 -3.05
N HIS A 784 1.62 -36.92 -3.70
CA HIS A 784 1.31 -37.32 -5.08
C HIS A 784 0.19 -38.36 -5.05
N PRO A 785 -0.78 -38.29 -5.98
CA PRO A 785 -1.52 -39.47 -6.42
C PRO A 785 -1.21 -39.82 -7.88
N THR A 786 -0.89 -41.10 -8.06
CA THR A 786 -0.82 -41.88 -9.30
C THR A 786 -2.22 -42.13 -9.91
N PRO A 787 -2.31 -42.57 -11.19
CA PRO A 787 -3.51 -42.52 -12.03
C PRO A 787 -4.41 -43.77 -11.89
N PRO A 788 -5.70 -43.72 -12.26
CA PRO A 788 -6.52 -44.91 -12.33
C PRO A 788 -6.36 -45.67 -13.66
N VAL A 789 -6.37 -46.98 -13.50
CA VAL A 789 -6.23 -48.07 -14.48
C VAL A 789 -7.42 -48.11 -15.46
N LYS A 790 -7.11 -48.41 -16.73
CA LYS A 790 -8.05 -48.72 -17.80
C LYS A 790 -8.66 -50.12 -17.56
N LEU A 791 -9.97 -50.25 -17.68
CA LEU A 791 -10.65 -51.50 -18.02
C LEU A 791 -11.46 -51.27 -19.29
N HIS A 792 -11.20 -52.10 -20.31
CA HIS A 792 -11.87 -52.13 -21.61
C HIS A 792 -12.97 -53.24 -21.59
N PRO A 793 -13.83 -53.38 -22.63
CA PRO A 793 -15.25 -53.65 -22.51
C PRO A 793 -15.59 -55.11 -22.87
N SER A 794 -16.77 -55.59 -22.47
CA SER A 794 -17.32 -56.84 -23.01
C SER A 794 -18.79 -56.67 -23.37
N ALA A 795 -19.07 -57.01 -24.64
CA ALA A 795 -20.36 -57.39 -25.21
C ALA A 795 -20.96 -58.59 -24.42
N CYS A 796 -22.24 -58.97 -24.47
CA CYS A 796 -23.26 -58.90 -25.51
C CYS A 796 -24.69 -58.89 -24.87
N PRO A 797 -25.75 -58.64 -25.67
CA PRO A 797 -27.14 -58.49 -25.25
C PRO A 797 -27.98 -59.76 -25.45
N ASP A 798 -29.15 -59.86 -24.81
CA ASP A 798 -30.25 -60.71 -25.30
C ASP A 798 -31.63 -60.25 -24.74
N PRO A 799 -32.76 -60.59 -25.38
CA PRO A 799 -33.76 -59.65 -25.86
C PRO A 799 -35.17 -60.04 -25.38
N TYR A 800 -36.19 -59.38 -25.94
CA TYR A 800 -37.61 -59.67 -25.78
C TYR A 800 -38.19 -59.35 -24.40
N LEU A 801 -38.79 -58.16 -24.28
CA LEU A 801 -40.24 -58.10 -24.25
C LEU A 801 -40.78 -56.78 -24.82
N ARG A 802 -41.85 -56.97 -25.57
CA ARG A 802 -42.52 -56.11 -26.54
C ARG A 802 -43.32 -55.00 -25.87
N THR A 803 -43.31 -53.82 -26.50
CA THR A 803 -44.43 -52.87 -26.71
C THR A 803 -45.29 -52.46 -25.52
N VAL A 804 -45.40 -51.15 -25.27
CA VAL A 804 -46.46 -50.28 -25.83
C VAL A 804 -45.99 -48.82 -25.81
N ARG A 805 -46.17 -48.18 -26.96
CA ARG A 805 -45.87 -46.80 -27.32
C ARG A 805 -46.92 -45.86 -26.71
N GLY A 806 -46.49 -44.74 -26.12
CA GLY A 806 -47.41 -43.69 -25.67
C GLY A 806 -46.71 -42.46 -25.09
N THR A 807 -46.30 -41.55 -25.97
CA THR A 807 -46.17 -40.09 -25.79
C THR A 807 -44.92 -39.46 -25.14
N SER A 808 -44.40 -38.48 -25.89
CA SER A 808 -43.57 -37.33 -25.50
C SER A 808 -42.05 -37.51 -25.47
N GLU A 809 -41.45 -37.62 -26.65
CA GLU A 809 -40.08 -37.15 -26.88
C GLU A 809 -40.00 -35.65 -26.58
N ASN A 810 -39.20 -35.27 -25.59
CA ASN A 810 -38.90 -33.89 -25.24
C ASN A 810 -37.45 -33.62 -25.69
N PRO A 811 -37.20 -33.00 -26.87
CA PRO A 811 -35.84 -32.73 -27.39
C PRO A 811 -35.07 -31.65 -26.60
N ARG A 812 -35.60 -31.22 -25.45
CA ARG A 812 -35.10 -30.07 -24.69
C ARG A 812 -33.97 -30.41 -23.71
N VAL A 813 -33.89 -31.65 -23.24
CA VAL A 813 -32.97 -32.04 -22.15
C VAL A 813 -31.54 -32.33 -22.68
N GLU A 814 -31.38 -32.79 -23.93
CA GLU A 814 -30.05 -33.01 -24.52
C GLU A 814 -29.33 -31.70 -24.86
N GLY A 815 -30.05 -30.69 -25.35
CA GLY A 815 -29.49 -29.38 -25.71
C GLY A 815 -28.92 -28.60 -24.52
N GLU A 816 -29.55 -28.69 -23.35
CA GLU A 816 -29.05 -28.08 -22.11
C GLU A 816 -27.79 -28.81 -21.58
N SER A 817 -27.74 -30.14 -21.69
CA SER A 817 -26.55 -30.93 -21.33
C SER A 817 -25.35 -30.71 -22.28
N ALA A 818 -25.61 -30.40 -23.55
CA ALA A 818 -24.57 -30.08 -24.52
C ALA A 818 -23.99 -28.68 -24.29
N LEU A 819 -24.84 -27.68 -24.05
CA LEU A 819 -24.41 -26.30 -23.78
C LEU A 819 -23.58 -26.19 -22.49
N THR A 820 -23.96 -26.90 -21.43
CA THR A 820 -23.20 -26.95 -20.17
C THR A 820 -21.83 -27.59 -20.36
N ARG A 821 -21.73 -28.70 -21.12
CA ARG A 821 -20.45 -29.32 -21.50
C ARG A 821 -19.56 -28.37 -22.29
N GLU A 822 -20.12 -27.63 -23.25
CA GLU A 822 -19.37 -26.64 -24.02
C GLU A 822 -18.88 -25.47 -23.15
N LEU A 823 -19.72 -24.95 -22.24
CA LEU A 823 -19.33 -23.88 -21.31
C LEU A 823 -18.22 -24.32 -20.34
N LEU A 824 -18.27 -25.58 -19.87
CA LEU A 824 -17.22 -26.15 -19.04
C LEU A 824 -15.90 -26.32 -19.81
N SER A 825 -15.97 -26.76 -21.07
CA SER A 825 -14.82 -26.86 -21.97
C SER A 825 -14.18 -25.49 -22.20
N ILE A 826 -14.97 -24.47 -22.56
CA ILE A 826 -14.52 -23.08 -22.72
C ILE A 826 -13.88 -22.55 -21.43
N GLN A 827 -14.48 -22.85 -20.28
CA GLN A 827 -13.94 -22.42 -18.99
C GLN A 827 -12.58 -23.07 -18.69
N GLN A 828 -12.41 -24.36 -18.98
CA GLN A 828 -11.15 -25.08 -18.79
C GLN A 828 -10.06 -24.54 -19.73
N ASP A 829 -10.39 -24.29 -21.00
CA ASP A 829 -9.45 -23.75 -21.99
C ASP A 829 -9.03 -22.31 -21.68
N MET A 830 -9.97 -21.46 -21.25
CA MET A 830 -9.63 -20.11 -20.81
C MET A 830 -8.78 -20.11 -19.54
N ARG A 831 -9.02 -21.05 -18.61
CA ARG A 831 -8.20 -21.19 -17.39
C ARG A 831 -6.79 -21.68 -17.71
N SER A 832 -6.64 -22.71 -18.55
CA SER A 832 -5.34 -23.24 -18.96
C SER A 832 -4.53 -22.18 -19.71
N PHE A 833 -5.15 -21.42 -20.62
CA PHE A 833 -4.52 -20.29 -21.31
C PHE A 833 -4.02 -19.20 -20.34
N GLN A 834 -4.81 -18.86 -19.32
CA GLN A 834 -4.38 -17.89 -18.30
C GLN A 834 -3.24 -18.42 -17.43
N GLN A 835 -3.22 -19.71 -17.10
CA GLN A 835 -2.13 -20.34 -16.37
C GLN A 835 -0.83 -20.32 -17.18
N SER A 836 -0.86 -20.71 -18.46
CA SER A 836 0.29 -20.62 -19.37
C SER A 836 0.77 -19.17 -19.52
N ARG A 837 -0.14 -18.18 -19.58
CA ARG A 837 0.24 -16.76 -19.61
C ARG A 837 0.91 -16.28 -18.32
N LYS A 838 0.51 -16.80 -17.15
CA LYS A 838 1.16 -16.51 -15.87
C LYS A 838 2.55 -17.17 -15.79
N GLN A 839 2.68 -18.42 -16.24
CA GLN A 839 3.96 -19.13 -16.33
C GLN A 839 4.94 -18.38 -17.25
N LEU A 840 4.51 -17.92 -18.43
CA LEU A 840 5.34 -17.12 -19.33
C LEU A 840 5.89 -15.85 -18.64
N ARG A 841 5.07 -15.17 -17.83
CA ARG A 841 5.51 -14.00 -17.07
C ARG A 841 6.50 -14.35 -15.97
N ALA A 842 6.33 -15.50 -15.32
CA ALA A 842 7.26 -15.98 -14.30
C ALA A 842 8.62 -16.34 -14.94
N TRP A 843 8.63 -17.06 -16.06
CA TRP A 843 9.84 -17.41 -16.78
C TRP A 843 10.58 -16.19 -17.34
N ARG A 844 9.87 -15.19 -17.90
CA ARG A 844 10.50 -13.93 -18.34
C ARG A 844 11.18 -13.18 -17.19
N LYS A 845 10.58 -13.16 -16.00
CA LYS A 845 11.21 -12.57 -14.81
C LYS A 845 12.43 -13.36 -14.35
N LEU A 846 12.35 -14.70 -14.36
CA LEU A 846 13.48 -15.56 -14.01
C LEU A 846 14.65 -15.34 -14.97
N ARG A 847 14.38 -15.25 -16.28
CA ARG A 847 15.37 -14.91 -17.30
C ARG A 847 16.06 -13.57 -17.01
N ASP A 848 15.28 -12.54 -16.67
CA ASP A 848 15.84 -11.21 -16.39
C ASP A 848 16.72 -11.22 -15.13
N VAL A 849 16.36 -12.02 -14.12
CA VAL A 849 17.16 -12.23 -12.90
C VAL A 849 18.46 -12.98 -13.21
N LEU A 850 18.40 -14.10 -13.95
CA LEU A 850 19.58 -14.87 -14.33
C LEU A 850 20.53 -14.05 -15.22
N ARG A 851 19.98 -13.22 -16.12
CA ARG A 851 20.75 -12.29 -16.96
C ARG A 851 21.43 -11.20 -16.14
N SER A 852 20.73 -10.65 -15.16
CA SER A 852 21.31 -9.67 -14.22
C SER A 852 22.40 -10.30 -13.36
N TRP A 853 22.21 -11.54 -12.91
CA TRP A 853 23.18 -12.25 -12.09
C TRP A 853 24.47 -12.55 -12.86
N LEU A 854 24.36 -12.97 -14.13
CA LEU A 854 25.51 -13.17 -15.03
C LEU A 854 26.28 -11.86 -15.29
N GLN A 855 25.61 -10.70 -15.25
CA GLN A 855 26.26 -9.39 -15.41
C GLN A 855 26.98 -8.90 -14.15
N THR A 856 26.63 -9.43 -12.97
CA THR A 856 27.14 -8.96 -11.68
C THR A 856 28.11 -9.93 -10.97
N SER A 857 28.29 -11.15 -11.48
CA SER A 857 29.17 -12.17 -10.87
C SER A 857 30.66 -11.95 -11.20
N ALA A 858 31.53 -12.13 -10.20
CA ALA A 858 32.98 -11.89 -10.27
C ALA A 858 33.73 -12.99 -11.06
N GLU A 859 35.02 -12.79 -11.36
CA GLU A 859 35.80 -13.66 -12.26
C GLU A 859 36.05 -15.09 -11.72
N ASP A 860 35.90 -15.32 -10.41
CA ASP A 860 36.18 -16.61 -9.75
C ASP A 860 35.07 -17.68 -9.92
N GLU A 861 33.92 -17.35 -10.51
CA GLU A 861 32.73 -18.24 -10.65
C GLU A 861 32.54 -18.80 -12.09
N GLN A 862 33.63 -19.01 -12.85
CA GLN A 862 33.58 -19.47 -14.26
C GLN A 862 32.73 -20.73 -14.53
N PRO A 863 32.79 -21.83 -13.74
CA PRO A 863 31.99 -23.03 -14.03
C PRO A 863 30.48 -22.79 -13.79
N GLU A 864 30.14 -21.98 -12.79
CA GLU A 864 28.74 -21.64 -12.46
C GLU A 864 28.14 -20.67 -13.49
N LYS A 865 28.94 -19.73 -14.00
CA LYS A 865 28.56 -18.87 -15.13
C LYS A 865 28.23 -19.68 -16.39
N HIS A 866 29.00 -20.73 -16.69
CA HIS A 866 28.72 -21.60 -17.83
C HIS A 866 27.45 -22.44 -17.63
N ALA A 867 27.22 -22.97 -16.43
CA ALA A 867 26.01 -23.72 -16.09
C ALA A 867 24.76 -22.83 -16.17
N ILE A 868 24.79 -21.64 -15.56
CA ILE A 868 23.69 -20.67 -15.56
C ILE A 868 23.45 -20.11 -16.98
N GLY A 869 24.50 -19.97 -17.79
CA GLY A 869 24.38 -19.63 -19.21
C GLY A 869 23.64 -20.69 -20.03
N LYS A 870 23.84 -21.99 -19.76
CA LYS A 870 23.07 -23.08 -20.39
C LYS A 870 21.61 -23.06 -19.94
N GLU A 871 21.35 -22.92 -18.64
CA GLU A 871 19.99 -22.82 -18.11
C GLU A 871 19.23 -21.61 -18.67
N LEU A 872 19.91 -20.48 -18.88
CA LEU A 872 19.32 -19.29 -19.48
C LEU A 872 18.94 -19.52 -20.95
N LYS A 873 19.78 -20.21 -21.74
CA LYS A 873 19.45 -20.59 -23.12
C LYS A 873 18.25 -21.54 -23.18
N GLU A 874 18.21 -22.56 -22.32
CA GLU A 874 17.05 -23.46 -22.21
C GLU A 874 15.78 -22.72 -21.79
N LEU A 875 15.88 -21.76 -20.87
CA LEU A 875 14.76 -20.95 -20.42
C LEU A 875 14.26 -20.03 -21.53
N GLU A 876 15.14 -19.44 -22.34
CA GLU A 876 14.79 -18.63 -23.51
C GLU A 876 14.05 -19.46 -24.55
N GLU A 877 14.54 -20.67 -24.88
CA GLU A 877 13.83 -21.58 -25.79
C GLU A 877 12.45 -21.98 -25.25
N ARG A 878 12.32 -22.28 -23.94
CA ARG A 878 11.03 -22.59 -23.32
C ARG A 878 10.07 -21.41 -23.35
N ILE A 879 10.58 -20.18 -23.17
CA ILE A 879 9.78 -18.95 -23.30
C ILE A 879 9.29 -18.77 -24.74
N ASP A 880 10.13 -19.00 -25.74
CA ASP A 880 9.76 -18.82 -27.15
C ASP A 880 8.75 -19.88 -27.61
N ARG A 881 8.94 -21.15 -27.21
CA ARG A 881 7.96 -22.23 -27.44
C ARG A 881 6.61 -21.93 -26.78
N LEU A 882 6.60 -21.47 -25.52
CA LEU A 882 5.36 -21.15 -24.81
C LEU A 882 4.70 -19.87 -25.37
N SER A 883 5.49 -18.89 -25.84
CA SER A 883 4.98 -17.67 -26.47
C SER A 883 4.30 -17.97 -27.79
N THR A 884 4.95 -18.77 -28.65
CA THR A 884 4.38 -19.19 -29.95
C THR A 884 3.13 -20.04 -29.78
N GLU A 885 3.09 -20.94 -28.80
CA GLU A 885 1.90 -21.73 -28.47
C GLU A 885 0.74 -20.86 -27.96
N LEU A 886 1.03 -19.85 -27.13
CA LEU A 886 0.03 -18.87 -26.70
C LEU A 886 -0.46 -18.02 -27.87
N ASP A 887 0.41 -17.64 -28.80
CA ASP A 887 0.03 -16.89 -30.00
C ASP A 887 -0.88 -17.72 -30.91
N ARG A 888 -0.64 -19.03 -31.05
CA ARG A 888 -1.54 -19.96 -31.76
C ARG A 888 -2.90 -20.12 -31.09
N ARG A 889 -2.97 -20.10 -29.76
CA ARG A 889 -4.23 -20.24 -29.00
C ARG A 889 -5.04 -18.96 -28.87
N LYS A 890 -4.45 -17.78 -29.14
CA LYS A 890 -5.14 -16.48 -29.03
C LYS A 890 -6.43 -16.37 -29.85
N PRO A 891 -6.49 -16.79 -31.14
CA PRO A 891 -7.72 -16.73 -31.92
C PRO A 891 -8.86 -17.55 -31.31
N ALA A 892 -8.57 -18.74 -30.78
CA ALA A 892 -9.57 -19.57 -30.09
C ALA A 892 -10.13 -18.88 -28.84
N MET A 893 -9.30 -18.14 -28.09
CA MET A 893 -9.75 -17.37 -26.93
C MET A 893 -10.66 -16.20 -27.31
N LEU A 894 -10.43 -15.58 -28.49
CA LEU A 894 -11.31 -14.54 -29.02
C LEU A 894 -12.65 -15.13 -29.43
N LEU A 895 -12.66 -16.27 -30.13
CA LEU A 895 -13.89 -16.99 -30.47
C LEU A 895 -14.68 -17.42 -29.23
N HIS A 896 -14.01 -17.87 -28.17
CA HIS A 896 -14.66 -18.17 -26.89
C HIS A 896 -15.25 -16.93 -26.22
N ALA A 897 -14.55 -15.79 -26.27
CA ALA A 897 -15.06 -14.54 -25.72
C ALA A 897 -16.30 -14.04 -26.50
N GLU A 898 -16.28 -14.13 -27.84
CA GLU A 898 -17.41 -13.82 -28.70
C GLU A 898 -18.60 -14.76 -28.44
N LYS A 899 -18.35 -16.07 -28.30
CA LYS A 899 -19.39 -17.05 -27.98
C LYS A 899 -20.01 -16.81 -26.60
N ILE A 900 -19.23 -16.43 -25.59
CA ILE A 900 -19.76 -16.04 -24.26
C ILE A 900 -20.59 -14.75 -24.37
N GLN A 901 -20.14 -13.75 -25.12
CA GLN A 901 -20.89 -12.51 -25.33
C GLN A 901 -22.22 -12.76 -26.08
N HIS A 902 -22.21 -13.67 -27.05
CA HIS A 902 -23.41 -14.11 -27.77
C HIS A 902 -24.38 -14.87 -26.86
N LEU A 903 -23.89 -15.77 -26.00
CA LEU A 903 -24.74 -16.45 -25.01
C LEU A 903 -25.28 -15.48 -23.97
N GLN A 904 -24.50 -14.48 -23.55
CA GLN A 904 -24.97 -13.42 -22.66
C GLN A 904 -26.05 -12.57 -23.34
N SER A 905 -25.87 -12.16 -24.60
CA SER A 905 -26.90 -11.38 -25.30
C SER A 905 -28.18 -12.17 -25.50
N LEU A 906 -28.11 -13.47 -25.81
CA LEU A 906 -29.27 -14.37 -25.87
C LEU A 906 -30.00 -14.55 -24.53
N LEU A 907 -29.26 -14.59 -23.41
CA LEU A 907 -29.85 -14.63 -22.07
C LEU A 907 -30.51 -13.28 -21.70
N HIS A 908 -29.99 -12.16 -22.20
CA HIS A 908 -30.59 -10.83 -21.98
C HIS A 908 -31.83 -10.61 -22.85
N THR A 909 -31.89 -11.14 -24.07
CA THR A 909 -33.07 -11.03 -24.96
C THR A 909 -34.21 -11.97 -24.57
N SER A 910 -33.93 -13.07 -23.85
CA SER A 910 -34.94 -14.02 -23.36
C SER A 910 -35.63 -13.62 -22.04
N GLY A 911 -35.32 -12.44 -21.48
CA GLY A 911 -36.09 -11.84 -20.39
C GLY A 911 -35.97 -12.51 -19.01
N VAL A 912 -35.02 -13.45 -18.84
CA VAL A 912 -34.75 -14.07 -17.54
C VAL A 912 -33.62 -13.30 -16.86
N HIS A 913 -33.99 -12.27 -16.08
CA HIS A 913 -33.06 -11.62 -15.16
C HIS A 913 -32.70 -12.59 -14.04
N SER A 914 -31.45 -13.06 -14.03
CA SER A 914 -30.85 -13.71 -12.86
C SER A 914 -30.79 -12.70 -11.71
N LEU A 915 -31.51 -13.00 -10.63
CA LEU A 915 -31.36 -12.34 -9.34
C LEU A 915 -29.95 -12.61 -8.80
N CYS A 916 -29.09 -11.59 -8.82
CA CYS A 916 -28.00 -11.37 -7.87
C CYS A 916 -27.76 -9.87 -7.73
#